data_AF-M5Y3W2-F1
#
_entry.id   AF-M5Y3W2-F1
#
_cell.length_a   1.000
_cell.length_b   1.000
_cell.length_c   1.000
_cell.angle_alpha   90.00
_cell.angle_beta   90.00
_cell.angle_gamma   90.00
#
_symmetry.space_group_name_H-M   'P 1'
#
loop_
_entity.id
_entity.type
_entity.pdbx_description
1 polymer ?
#
loop_
_entity_poly.entity_id
_entity_poly.type
_entity_poly.pdbx_seq_one_letter_code
_entity_poly.pdbx_strand_id
1 'polypeptide(L)'
;MVIHIKPRLPLFLFLSLLFLAFSVSFTLGQDREQHCQKQCQDFKRPIIHSECIYQCRMWGPWSLPPAESSNHHKQQQQHEQEQQCKQRCQSQHGHRQQQQQCQQECYEQIRQQREREEMQQMCQQSCEMQGSGGQQQQRQQCQRQCEQQVEQLKQCQLRCQMQGQGQQQEQCQRTCRQELEDQQRRQQQEQGPGGGDNKLEDETLNGEPRRRFEQCMQGCERQQQGQGEQEQCPRQCREQFDKEKSQYQQCKQSCEKSSQHDDEKRQCKQQCKQQISLQQGGGNQEEDDDALNGSGYGGAKERFEQCKLSCQSQQGQGQQERCPKQCKQQFEHEKHQYKQCKRGCENQARDDFQKEQCKQQCTQQMSQQYGQQQEGSTGGGGLNQQQEEEGQMGSQGQSQSQSNNPYYFPSHRFQPRFQSNEGGLYVLERFTQRQSEVLRGIKNYRLAIFEAKPNTFVLPHHCDAEAIYVVLSGQCTCTLLMQDRKESFNMEHGDVIRVPAGATTYLVNNNSDETLRIAKLLQPVNNPGRFEEFFPAGSRNPESYFSVFSNDILESAFNTPREQLEHGFKQGQQQQGQGIVMRAPREQLQALSQAASSRRRGDRQSQGPFNLRQQRPVHSNNYGQFFEARPEEFNQLQDMDASVSCIEINQQAMMVPHFNSKATHLIMVVEGNGLVEMACPYLASQSQEIMGQQEQQGEPSGRYMKVTAQLSRGDVFVIPAGHPVALVAQNQSLRILGFGLNAQNNKRNFLAGQEDNIIMHMDREARQLAFGPEMEQIFSKQQQSYFVPTQQGRSRNQHLSSILEFAGVI
;
A
#
# COMPACT_ATOMS: atom_id res chain seq x y z
N MET A 1 3.25 -66.31 41.35
CA MET A 1 3.41 -66.17 42.81
C MET A 1 4.21 -64.91 43.07
N VAL A 2 3.62 -63.95 43.79
CA VAL A 2 4.21 -62.69 44.22
C VAL A 2 5.27 -62.97 45.29
N ILE A 3 6.46 -62.33 45.23
CA ILE A 3 7.13 -61.81 46.43
C ILE A 3 7.79 -60.46 46.12
N HIS A 4 7.34 -59.44 46.85
CA HIS A 4 7.93 -58.12 47.02
C HIS A 4 9.12 -58.19 47.98
N ILE A 5 10.24 -57.51 47.68
CA ILE A 5 11.12 -56.90 48.69
C ILE A 5 11.65 -55.56 48.14
N LYS A 6 11.37 -54.46 48.85
CA LYS A 6 12.02 -53.14 48.68
C LYS A 6 13.39 -53.14 49.34
N PRO A 7 14.29 -52.21 48.94
CA PRO A 7 14.81 -51.31 49.96
C PRO A 7 14.87 -49.83 49.53
N ARG A 8 14.90 -48.96 50.54
CA ARG A 8 14.99 -47.50 50.47
C ARG A 8 16.45 -47.02 50.51
N LEU A 9 16.65 -45.81 49.95
CA LEU A 9 17.57 -44.69 50.25
C LEU A 9 18.56 -44.31 49.12
N PRO A 10 19.00 -43.03 49.01
CA PRO A 10 18.47 -41.79 49.60
C PRO A 10 18.27 -40.62 48.59
N LEU A 11 17.23 -39.83 48.88
CA LEU A 11 16.86 -38.55 48.24
C LEU A 11 17.87 -37.40 48.50
N PHE A 12 18.93 -37.63 49.28
CA PHE A 12 19.84 -36.58 49.77
C PHE A 12 20.87 -36.11 48.74
N LEU A 13 21.25 -36.95 47.77
CA LEU A 13 22.22 -36.56 46.72
C LEU A 13 21.62 -35.64 45.65
N PHE A 14 20.29 -35.63 45.50
CA PHE A 14 19.61 -34.75 44.54
C PHE A 14 19.44 -33.32 45.08
N LEU A 15 19.33 -33.15 46.39
CA LEU A 15 19.16 -31.83 47.02
C LEU A 15 20.47 -31.03 47.08
N SER A 16 21.63 -31.68 47.20
CA SER A 16 22.93 -30.98 47.21
C SER A 16 23.33 -30.39 45.85
N LEU A 17 22.94 -31.02 44.74
CA LEU A 17 23.19 -30.50 43.39
C LEU A 17 22.28 -29.32 43.02
N LEU A 18 21.05 -29.30 43.55
CA LEU A 18 20.12 -28.18 43.38
C LEU A 18 20.57 -26.92 44.14
N PHE A 19 21.17 -27.06 45.33
CA PHE A 19 21.67 -25.92 46.11
C PHE A 19 22.94 -25.27 45.53
N LEU A 20 23.80 -26.04 44.85
CA LEU A 20 24.97 -25.47 44.16
C LEU A 20 24.60 -24.80 42.83
N ALA A 21 23.56 -25.28 42.13
CA ALA A 21 23.05 -24.62 40.92
C ALA A 21 22.32 -23.30 41.24
N PHE A 22 21.56 -23.25 42.35
CA PHE A 22 20.86 -22.03 42.75
C PHE A 22 21.79 -20.93 43.27
N SER A 23 22.91 -21.29 43.92
CA SER A 23 23.85 -20.29 44.47
C SER A 23 24.68 -19.58 43.39
N VAL A 24 25.08 -20.28 42.31
CA VAL A 24 25.84 -19.65 41.21
C VAL A 24 24.95 -18.78 40.30
N SER A 25 23.66 -19.11 40.15
CA SER A 25 22.72 -18.26 39.40
C SER A 25 22.25 -17.02 40.18
N PHE A 26 22.24 -17.07 41.51
CA PHE A 26 21.82 -15.91 42.33
C PHE A 26 22.92 -14.83 42.41
N THR A 27 24.20 -15.21 42.38
CA THR A 27 25.31 -14.23 42.46
C THR A 27 25.52 -13.44 41.16
N LEU A 28 25.19 -13.98 39.98
CA LEU A 28 25.31 -13.26 38.69
C LEU A 28 24.10 -12.36 38.38
N GLY A 29 22.92 -12.66 38.94
CA GLY A 29 21.70 -11.84 38.75
C GLY A 29 21.68 -10.58 39.64
N GLN A 30 22.23 -10.69 40.85
CA GLN A 30 22.20 -9.60 41.84
C GLN A 30 23.21 -8.48 41.53
N ASP A 31 24.33 -8.78 40.88
CA ASP A 31 25.36 -7.80 40.50
C ASP A 31 24.89 -6.87 39.36
N ARG A 32 24.10 -7.38 38.41
CA ARG A 32 23.66 -6.63 37.23
C ARG A 32 22.57 -5.61 37.56
N GLU A 33 21.69 -5.92 38.52
CA GLU A 33 20.62 -5.02 38.94
C GLU A 33 21.14 -3.83 39.75
N GLN A 34 22.10 -4.07 40.65
CA GLN A 34 22.79 -2.99 41.36
C GLN A 34 23.63 -2.12 40.40
N HIS A 35 24.24 -2.70 39.37
CA HIS A 35 25.01 -1.94 38.39
C HIS A 35 24.14 -1.02 37.53
N CYS A 36 22.98 -1.51 37.05
CA CYS A 36 22.03 -0.68 36.30
C CYS A 36 21.38 0.40 37.16
N GLN A 37 21.08 0.12 38.43
CA GLN A 37 20.61 1.15 39.36
C GLN A 37 21.66 2.25 39.57
N LYS A 38 22.94 1.87 39.66
CA LYS A 38 24.05 2.82 39.84
C LYS A 38 24.33 3.65 38.57
N GLN A 39 24.20 3.07 37.38
CA GLN A 39 24.34 3.80 36.11
C GLN A 39 23.19 4.78 35.84
N CYS A 40 21.98 4.46 36.29
CA CYS A 40 20.80 5.29 36.06
C CYS A 40 20.51 6.28 37.21
N GLN A 41 21.35 6.32 38.25
CA GLN A 41 21.08 7.09 39.49
C GLN A 41 20.95 8.61 39.26
N ASP A 42 21.56 9.14 38.21
CA ASP A 42 21.56 10.58 37.92
C ASP A 42 20.24 11.06 37.28
N PHE A 43 19.38 10.14 36.82
CA PHE A 43 18.06 10.46 36.26
C PHE A 43 17.02 10.65 37.38
N LYS A 44 16.83 11.89 37.81
CA LYS A 44 15.91 12.24 38.91
C LYS A 44 14.41 12.12 38.57
N ARG A 45 14.02 11.97 37.29
CA ARG A 45 12.60 11.81 36.89
C ARG A 45 12.20 10.32 36.85
N PRO A 46 11.10 9.88 37.51
CA PRO A 46 10.75 8.47 37.68
C PRO A 46 10.60 7.68 36.38
N ILE A 47 10.02 8.29 35.35
CA ILE A 47 9.77 7.65 34.04
C ILE A 47 11.07 7.44 33.26
N ILE A 48 11.99 8.40 33.35
CA ILE A 48 13.30 8.32 32.68
C ILE A 48 14.21 7.33 33.40
N HIS A 49 14.14 7.32 34.73
CA HIS A 49 14.82 6.34 35.56
C HIS A 49 14.31 4.91 35.26
N SER A 50 13.00 4.72 35.11
CA SER A 50 12.43 3.41 34.77
C SER A 50 12.81 2.95 33.37
N GLU A 51 12.82 3.85 32.38
CA GLU A 51 13.21 3.53 31.00
C GLU A 51 14.71 3.21 30.91
N CYS A 52 15.58 3.99 31.57
CA CYS A 52 17.01 3.72 31.66
C CYS A 52 17.29 2.34 32.28
N ILE A 53 16.60 2.01 33.38
CA ILE A 53 16.72 0.70 34.03
C ILE A 53 16.23 -0.41 33.11
N TYR A 54 15.11 -0.21 32.42
CA TYR A 54 14.55 -1.18 31.47
C TYR A 54 15.52 -1.47 30.32
N GLN A 55 16.11 -0.43 29.73
CA GLN A 55 17.08 -0.57 28.64
C GLN A 55 18.39 -1.20 29.12
N CYS A 56 18.91 -0.82 30.28
CA CYS A 56 20.11 -1.44 30.85
C CYS A 56 19.88 -2.94 31.18
N ARG A 57 18.68 -3.32 31.60
CA ARG A 57 18.31 -4.74 31.81
C ARG A 57 18.29 -5.53 30.51
N MET A 58 17.73 -4.95 29.44
CA MET A 58 17.61 -5.60 28.14
C MET A 58 18.96 -5.77 27.44
N TRP A 59 19.84 -4.76 27.50
CA TRP A 59 21.05 -4.69 26.66
C TRP A 59 22.37 -4.81 27.44
N GLY A 60 22.36 -4.67 28.77
CA GLY A 60 23.57 -4.68 29.62
C GLY A 60 24.11 -3.28 29.96
N PRO A 61 25.04 -3.17 30.93
CA PRO A 61 25.63 -1.88 31.31
C PRO A 61 26.51 -1.30 30.20
N TRP A 62 26.31 -0.03 29.87
CA TRP A 62 26.93 0.64 28.72
C TRP A 62 28.29 1.24 29.09
N SER A 63 29.26 1.25 28.17
CA SER A 63 30.54 1.96 28.38
C SER A 63 30.42 3.49 28.20
N LEU A 64 29.36 3.97 27.53
CA LEU A 64 29.01 5.39 27.32
C LEU A 64 27.48 5.53 27.24
N PRO A 65 26.86 6.61 27.74
CA PRO A 65 25.41 6.78 27.74
C PRO A 65 24.82 6.92 26.32
N PRO A 66 23.55 6.51 26.07
CA PRO A 66 22.93 6.57 24.74
C PRO A 66 22.79 8.02 24.25
N ALA A 67 23.15 8.26 22.99
CA ALA A 67 23.03 9.56 22.34
C ALA A 67 21.57 10.03 22.23
N GLU A 68 21.38 11.35 22.33
CA GLU A 68 20.10 12.08 22.31
C GLU A 68 19.38 12.06 20.94
N SER A 69 19.06 10.88 20.40
CA SER A 69 18.49 10.75 19.04
C SER A 69 17.10 10.11 18.97
N SER A 70 16.31 10.17 20.05
CA SER A 70 14.91 9.72 20.01
C SER A 70 14.00 10.85 19.50
N ASN A 71 13.17 10.58 18.47
CA ASN A 71 12.14 11.50 17.98
C ASN A 71 11.19 11.96 19.10
N HIS A 72 11.03 11.13 20.14
CA HIS A 72 10.22 11.44 21.32
C HIS A 72 10.86 12.53 22.19
N HIS A 73 12.19 12.56 22.29
CA HIS A 73 12.95 13.57 23.03
C HIS A 73 12.93 14.93 22.31
N LYS A 74 13.06 14.93 20.97
CA LYS A 74 12.96 16.15 20.14
C LYS A 74 11.57 16.78 20.19
N GLN A 75 10.50 15.97 20.14
CA GLN A 75 9.12 16.46 20.30
C GLN A 75 8.83 16.98 21.72
N GLN A 76 9.43 16.37 22.74
CA GLN A 76 9.24 16.80 24.13
C GLN A 76 9.99 18.10 24.45
N GLN A 77 11.21 18.28 23.94
CA GLN A 77 11.94 19.56 24.00
C GLN A 77 11.19 20.68 23.27
N GLN A 78 10.61 20.39 22.09
CA GLN A 78 9.77 21.34 21.37
C GLN A 78 8.58 21.81 22.21
N HIS A 79 7.87 20.87 22.84
CA HIS A 79 6.72 21.19 23.66
C HIS A 79 7.12 21.97 24.93
N GLU A 80 8.29 21.70 25.53
CA GLU A 80 8.78 22.46 26.69
C GLU A 80 9.17 23.91 26.33
N GLN A 81 9.84 24.13 25.19
CA GLN A 81 10.20 25.49 24.73
C GLN A 81 8.99 26.33 24.36
N GLU A 82 7.98 25.73 23.70
CA GLU A 82 6.74 26.42 23.34
C GLU A 82 5.92 26.79 24.59
N GLN A 83 5.89 25.93 25.61
CA GLN A 83 5.23 26.24 26.89
C GLN A 83 5.95 27.35 27.66
N GLN A 84 7.29 27.39 27.64
CA GLN A 84 8.07 28.48 28.24
C GLN A 84 7.80 29.82 27.53
N CYS A 85 7.73 29.85 26.20
CA CYS A 85 7.32 31.02 25.43
C CYS A 85 5.93 31.53 25.86
N LYS A 86 4.97 30.61 25.98
CA LYS A 86 3.60 30.93 26.38
C LYS A 86 3.53 31.56 27.76
N GLN A 87 4.22 30.97 28.75
CA GLN A 87 4.26 31.48 30.12
C GLN A 87 4.96 32.85 30.20
N ARG A 88 6.08 33.03 29.50
CA ARG A 88 6.80 34.31 29.46
C ARG A 88 5.95 35.43 28.89
N CYS A 89 5.33 35.21 27.73
CA CYS A 89 4.47 36.21 27.10
C CYS A 89 3.21 36.54 27.92
N GLN A 90 2.65 35.56 28.64
CA GLN A 90 1.54 35.78 29.58
C GLN A 90 1.95 36.62 30.81
N SER A 91 3.20 36.49 31.27
CA SER A 91 3.73 37.25 32.41
C SER A 91 4.12 38.70 32.08
N GLN A 92 4.51 38.97 30.84
CA GLN A 92 5.05 40.27 30.41
C GLN A 92 3.99 41.23 29.86
N HIS A 93 2.86 40.73 29.37
CA HIS A 93 1.82 41.55 28.74
C HIS A 93 0.44 41.27 29.34
N GLY A 94 -0.27 42.31 29.77
CA GLY A 94 -1.63 42.20 30.33
C GLY A 94 -2.75 42.12 29.28
N HIS A 95 -2.51 42.59 28.05
CA HIS A 95 -3.51 42.60 26.98
C HIS A 95 -3.42 41.38 26.05
N ARG A 96 -4.56 40.75 25.76
CA ARG A 96 -4.68 39.50 24.98
C ARG A 96 -4.06 39.57 23.58
N GLN A 97 -4.18 40.71 22.90
CA GLN A 97 -3.56 40.91 21.57
C GLN A 97 -2.02 40.98 21.64
N GLN A 98 -1.47 41.66 22.65
CA GLN A 98 -0.01 41.72 22.86
C GLN A 98 0.56 40.36 23.27
N GLN A 99 -0.19 39.59 24.06
CA GLN A 99 0.19 38.20 24.39
C GLN A 99 0.24 37.30 23.16
N GLN A 100 -0.75 37.43 22.26
CA GLN A 100 -0.79 36.65 21.02
C GLN A 100 0.35 37.02 20.08
N GLN A 101 0.65 38.31 19.94
CA GLN A 101 1.74 38.79 19.10
C GLN A 101 3.11 38.35 19.65
N CYS A 102 3.33 38.49 20.97
CA CYS A 102 4.54 37.97 21.64
C CYS A 102 4.69 36.45 21.45
N GLN A 103 3.60 35.68 21.56
CA GLN A 103 3.63 34.22 21.36
C GLN A 103 4.00 33.85 19.92
N GLN A 104 3.43 34.54 18.93
CA GLN A 104 3.74 34.32 17.53
C GLN A 104 5.23 34.59 17.22
N GLU A 105 5.76 35.72 17.67
CA GLU A 105 7.18 36.05 17.49
C GLU A 105 8.10 35.05 18.20
N CYS A 106 7.72 34.60 19.39
CA CYS A 106 8.48 33.62 20.17
C CYS A 106 8.53 32.25 19.48
N TYR A 107 7.40 31.78 18.94
CA TYR A 107 7.33 30.52 18.21
C TYR A 107 8.08 30.59 16.88
N GLU A 108 8.06 31.74 16.19
CA GLU A 108 8.87 31.94 14.98
C GLU A 108 10.36 31.90 15.28
N GLN A 109 10.82 32.49 16.39
CA GLN A 109 12.23 32.42 16.80
C GLN A 109 12.69 30.99 17.08
N ILE A 110 11.88 30.21 17.81
CA ILE A 110 12.15 28.81 18.06
C ILE A 110 12.23 28.02 16.75
N ARG A 111 11.29 28.26 15.82
CA ARG A 111 11.27 27.59 14.51
C ARG A 111 12.53 27.90 13.71
N GLN A 112 12.93 29.17 13.62
CA GLN A 112 14.13 29.57 12.89
C GLN A 112 15.41 29.01 13.52
N GLN A 113 15.46 28.92 14.87
CA GLN A 113 16.60 28.32 15.56
C GLN A 113 16.74 26.83 15.24
N ARG A 114 15.63 26.08 15.25
CA ARG A 114 15.63 24.66 14.87
C ARG A 114 16.09 24.45 13.44
N GLU A 115 15.62 25.27 12.50
CA GLU A 115 16.03 25.16 11.10
C GLU A 115 17.54 25.38 10.91
N ARG A 116 18.15 26.27 11.71
CA ARG A 116 19.61 26.47 11.70
C ARG A 116 20.34 25.28 12.30
N GLU A 117 19.85 24.73 13.41
CA GLU A 117 20.45 23.56 14.08
C GLU A 117 20.34 22.29 13.22
N GLU A 118 19.21 22.06 12.56
CA GLU A 118 18.98 20.95 11.63
C GLU A 118 19.90 21.05 10.41
N MET A 119 20.03 22.25 9.83
CA MET A 119 20.94 22.50 8.72
C MET A 119 22.40 22.29 9.14
N GLN A 120 22.78 22.75 10.34
CA GLN A 120 24.11 22.54 10.89
C GLN A 120 24.40 21.04 11.11
N GLN A 121 23.45 20.29 11.67
CA GLN A 121 23.59 18.84 11.86
C GLN A 121 23.69 18.09 10.53
N MET A 122 22.84 18.40 9.56
CA MET A 122 22.84 17.78 8.24
C MET A 122 24.15 18.05 7.49
N CYS A 123 24.64 19.29 7.55
CA CYS A 123 25.90 19.68 6.93
C CYS A 123 27.10 19.03 7.64
N GLN A 124 27.10 18.97 8.97
CA GLN A 124 28.13 18.26 9.74
C GLN A 124 28.18 16.79 9.36
N GLN A 125 27.06 16.08 9.36
CA GLN A 125 26.98 14.66 8.96
C GLN A 125 27.50 14.44 7.53
N SER A 126 27.17 15.34 6.59
CA SER A 126 27.70 15.29 5.22
C SER A 126 29.23 15.45 5.17
N CYS A 127 29.79 16.40 5.94
CA CYS A 127 31.24 16.56 6.07
C CYS A 127 31.92 15.37 6.78
N GLU A 128 31.20 14.64 7.66
CA GLU A 128 31.73 13.45 8.31
C GLU A 128 31.84 12.27 7.34
N MET A 129 30.85 12.11 6.46
CA MET A 129 30.77 11.04 5.44
C MET A 129 31.79 11.19 4.31
N GLN A 130 32.23 12.42 4.01
CA GLN A 130 33.27 12.69 3.00
C GLN A 130 34.70 12.36 3.49
N GLY A 131 34.88 12.05 4.77
CA GLY A 131 36.18 11.94 5.44
C GLY A 131 36.78 10.54 5.57
N SER A 132 36.43 9.58 4.73
CA SER A 132 36.93 8.19 4.82
C SER A 132 38.38 7.99 4.35
N GLY A 133 39.09 9.07 3.99
CA GLY A 133 40.45 9.03 3.43
C GLY A 133 41.31 10.24 3.81
N GLY A 134 41.64 10.40 5.10
CA GLY A 134 42.98 10.90 5.48
C GLY A 134 43.40 12.36 5.24
N GLN A 135 42.52 13.36 5.16
CA GLN A 135 42.96 14.78 5.27
C GLN A 135 42.10 15.60 6.23
N GLN A 136 42.58 15.72 7.48
CA GLN A 136 41.95 16.51 8.56
C GLN A 136 41.70 17.99 8.16
N GLN A 137 42.49 18.53 7.22
CA GLN A 137 42.32 19.88 6.66
C GLN A 137 41.07 20.04 5.78
N GLN A 138 40.70 19.04 4.98
CA GLN A 138 39.47 19.09 4.16
C GLN A 138 38.22 19.04 5.03
N ARG A 139 38.23 18.23 6.10
CA ARG A 139 37.13 18.18 7.09
C ARG A 139 36.94 19.53 7.80
N GLN A 140 38.03 20.18 8.20
CA GLN A 140 37.98 21.53 8.79
C GLN A 140 37.53 22.60 7.79
N GLN A 141 37.89 22.48 6.52
CA GLN A 141 37.44 23.39 5.47
C GLN A 141 35.95 23.24 5.18
N CYS A 142 35.44 22.01 5.11
CA CYS A 142 34.01 21.68 4.99
C CYS A 142 33.22 22.21 6.19
N GLN A 143 33.74 22.02 7.42
CA GLN A 143 33.11 22.56 8.63
C GLN A 143 33.02 24.09 8.63
N ARG A 144 34.09 24.80 8.24
CA ARG A 144 34.06 26.26 8.11
C ARG A 144 33.07 26.74 7.05
N GLN A 145 32.90 26.00 5.94
CA GLN A 145 31.91 26.31 4.92
C GLN A 145 30.47 26.08 5.42
N CYS A 146 30.22 25.00 6.18
CA CYS A 146 28.93 24.78 6.82
C CYS A 146 28.57 25.91 7.80
N GLU A 147 29.50 26.34 8.64
CA GLU A 147 29.29 27.45 9.57
C GLU A 147 28.96 28.76 8.84
N GLN A 148 29.64 29.03 7.72
CA GLN A 148 29.38 30.20 6.90
C GLN A 148 27.97 30.18 6.27
N GLN A 149 27.49 29.02 5.83
CA GLN A 149 26.15 28.86 5.26
C GLN A 149 25.05 29.03 6.33
N VAL A 150 25.25 28.47 7.52
CA VAL A 150 24.31 28.65 8.65
C VAL A 150 24.22 30.13 9.06
N GLU A 151 25.34 30.86 9.06
CA GLU A 151 25.34 32.29 9.36
C GLU A 151 24.69 33.12 8.22
N GLN A 152 24.85 32.72 6.95
CA GLN A 152 24.13 33.34 5.83
C GLN A 152 22.62 33.16 5.94
N LEU A 153 22.15 31.96 6.31
CA LEU A 153 20.73 31.71 6.54
C LEU A 153 20.19 32.61 7.66
N LYS A 154 20.94 32.73 8.77
CA LYS A 154 20.60 33.59 9.90
C LYS A 154 20.49 35.06 9.49
N GLN A 155 21.43 35.57 8.70
CA GLN A 155 21.38 36.94 8.18
C GLN A 155 20.19 37.16 7.23
N CYS A 156 19.84 36.16 6.42
CA CYS A 156 18.67 36.22 5.54
C CYS A 156 17.36 36.21 6.34
N GLN A 157 17.25 35.35 7.35
CA GLN A 157 16.10 35.30 8.26
C GLN A 157 15.90 36.61 9.03
N LEU A 158 16.98 37.22 9.52
CA LEU A 158 16.94 38.54 10.18
C LEU A 158 16.47 39.64 9.21
N ARG A 159 16.88 39.58 7.94
CA ARG A 159 16.42 40.52 6.92
C ARG A 159 14.94 40.36 6.61
N CYS A 160 14.46 39.11 6.50
CA CYS A 160 13.05 38.83 6.30
C CYS A 160 12.17 39.29 7.48
N GLN A 161 12.68 39.24 8.71
CA GLN A 161 11.98 39.79 9.88
C GLN A 161 11.80 41.31 9.82
N MET A 162 12.71 42.03 9.16
CA MET A 162 12.63 43.48 8.99
C MET A 162 11.78 43.93 7.80
N GLN A 163 11.39 43.01 6.89
CA GLN A 163 10.73 43.32 5.63
C GLN A 163 9.19 43.25 5.68
N GLY A 164 8.59 42.68 6.73
CA GLY A 164 7.13 42.62 6.90
C GLY A 164 6.70 41.56 7.91
N GLN A 165 5.39 41.45 8.18
CA GLN A 165 4.79 40.43 9.07
C GLN A 165 3.85 39.49 8.29
N GLY A 166 3.75 38.23 8.72
CA GLY A 166 2.78 37.26 8.16
C GLY A 166 3.22 36.62 6.84
N GLN A 167 2.32 36.58 5.84
CA GLN A 167 2.55 35.81 4.59
C GLN A 167 3.77 36.28 3.78
N GLN A 168 4.09 37.58 3.81
CA GLN A 168 5.28 38.12 3.12
C GLN A 168 6.59 37.68 3.78
N GLN A 169 6.61 37.60 5.12
CA GLN A 169 7.74 37.09 5.89
C GLN A 169 7.96 35.60 5.63
N GLU A 170 6.87 34.82 5.55
CA GLU A 170 6.96 33.39 5.24
C GLU A 170 7.46 33.13 3.81
N GLN A 171 7.01 33.94 2.84
CA GLN A 171 7.49 33.86 1.46
C GLN A 171 8.97 34.22 1.35
N CYS A 172 9.42 35.28 2.04
CA CYS A 172 10.83 35.68 2.10
C CYS A 172 11.71 34.56 2.72
N GLN A 173 11.26 33.95 3.82
CA GLN A 173 11.99 32.85 4.47
C GLN A 173 12.11 31.61 3.57
N ARG A 174 11.08 31.31 2.75
CA ARG A 174 11.13 30.21 1.76
C ARG A 174 12.13 30.50 0.65
N THR A 175 12.17 31.73 0.13
CA THR A 175 13.14 32.13 -0.88
C THR A 175 14.57 32.06 -0.35
N CYS A 176 14.83 32.55 0.87
CA CYS A 176 16.13 32.43 1.54
C CYS A 176 16.62 30.97 1.61
N ARG A 177 15.72 30.02 1.88
CA ARG A 177 16.06 28.59 1.95
C ARG A 177 16.45 28.02 0.60
N GLN A 178 15.64 28.30 -0.43
CA GLN A 178 15.88 27.81 -1.79
C GLN A 178 17.20 28.34 -2.36
N GLU A 179 17.52 29.62 -2.13
CA GLU A 179 18.78 30.21 -2.59
C GLU A 179 20.01 29.52 -1.98
N LEU A 180 19.92 29.15 -0.69
CA LEU A 180 21.02 28.49 0.01
C LEU A 180 21.20 27.03 -0.45
N GLU A 181 20.10 26.30 -0.66
CA GLU A 181 20.11 24.95 -1.23
C GLU A 181 20.69 24.94 -2.65
N ASP A 182 20.37 25.96 -3.46
CA ASP A 182 20.91 26.10 -4.81
C ASP A 182 22.39 26.49 -4.80
N GLN A 183 22.85 27.25 -3.80
CA GLN A 183 24.28 27.50 -3.61
C GLN A 183 25.04 26.22 -3.21
N GLN A 184 24.46 25.38 -2.33
CA GLN A 184 25.03 24.08 -1.97
C GLN A 184 25.14 23.15 -3.20
N ARG A 185 24.09 23.11 -4.04
CA ARG A 185 24.11 22.36 -5.30
C ARG A 185 25.23 22.82 -6.25
N ARG A 186 25.43 24.13 -6.38
CA ARG A 186 26.49 24.71 -7.21
C ARG A 186 27.90 24.41 -6.69
N GLN A 187 28.12 24.49 -5.38
CA GLN A 187 29.43 24.20 -4.77
C GLN A 187 29.82 22.72 -4.87
N GLN A 188 28.84 21.81 -4.83
CA GLN A 188 29.06 20.38 -5.06
C GLN A 188 29.42 20.06 -6.52
N GLN A 189 29.00 20.90 -7.47
CA GLN A 189 29.34 20.76 -8.90
C GLN A 189 30.73 21.32 -9.24
N GLU A 190 31.22 22.33 -8.52
CA GLU A 190 32.52 22.97 -8.80
C GLU A 190 33.74 22.22 -8.22
N GLN A 191 33.56 21.26 -7.29
CA GLN A 191 34.66 20.50 -6.67
C GLN A 191 34.86 19.08 -7.25
N GLY A 192 34.10 18.70 -8.29
CA GLY A 192 34.31 17.45 -9.01
C GLY A 192 35.50 17.53 -9.99
N PRO A 193 36.31 16.48 -10.15
CA PRO A 193 37.44 16.50 -11.08
C PRO A 193 36.94 16.44 -12.54
N GLY A 194 37.16 17.54 -13.27
CA GLY A 194 37.55 17.54 -14.68
C GLY A 194 36.58 17.01 -15.74
N GLY A 195 35.69 17.89 -16.23
CA GLY A 195 35.61 18.30 -17.65
C GLY A 195 35.13 17.29 -18.73
N GLY A 196 33.97 17.61 -19.33
CA GLY A 196 33.75 17.39 -20.78
C GLY A 196 32.57 16.52 -21.18
N ASP A 197 31.33 16.96 -20.93
CA ASP A 197 30.42 17.36 -22.02
C ASP A 197 29.05 17.76 -21.45
N ASN A 198 28.61 18.94 -21.89
CA ASN A 198 27.38 19.59 -21.46
C ASN A 198 26.14 18.70 -21.66
N LYS A 199 25.54 18.26 -20.56
CA LYS A 199 24.09 18.01 -20.48
C LYS A 199 23.47 18.99 -19.49
N LEU A 200 23.39 20.25 -19.91
CA LEU A 200 22.14 20.98 -19.69
C LEU A 200 21.06 20.10 -20.33
N GLU A 201 20.15 19.57 -19.52
CA GLU A 201 18.91 18.97 -19.99
C GLU A 201 18.14 20.04 -20.75
N ASP A 202 18.41 20.09 -22.04
CA ASP A 202 17.87 21.06 -22.95
C ASP A 202 16.44 20.61 -23.29
N GLU A 203 15.45 21.24 -22.67
CA GLU A 203 14.02 21.19 -23.06
C GLU A 203 13.76 21.71 -24.51
N THR A 204 14.76 21.73 -25.39
CA THR A 204 14.57 22.00 -26.80
C THR A 204 14.41 20.71 -27.59
N LEU A 205 13.18 20.55 -28.11
CA LEU A 205 12.77 19.57 -29.13
C LEU A 205 12.66 18.10 -28.68
N ASN A 206 11.99 17.83 -27.56
CA ASN A 206 11.30 16.54 -27.43
C ASN A 206 10.00 16.61 -28.24
N GLY A 207 9.98 15.94 -29.40
CA GLY A 207 8.87 15.93 -30.36
C GLY A 207 9.28 15.45 -31.76
N GLU A 208 8.54 15.90 -32.77
CA GLU A 208 8.67 15.55 -34.20
C GLU A 208 10.10 15.62 -34.78
N PRO A 209 10.91 16.67 -34.53
CA PRO A 209 12.28 16.79 -35.08
C PRO A 209 13.19 15.64 -34.68
N ARG A 210 13.09 15.20 -33.41
CA ARG A 210 13.88 14.08 -32.90
C ARG A 210 13.42 12.75 -33.50
N ARG A 211 12.10 12.57 -33.69
CA ARG A 211 11.56 11.41 -34.42
C ARG A 211 12.02 11.38 -35.88
N ARG A 212 12.07 12.53 -36.57
CA ARG A 212 12.61 12.63 -37.95
C ARG A 212 14.09 12.30 -38.01
N PHE A 213 14.89 12.78 -37.04
CA PHE A 213 16.29 12.41 -36.93
C PHE A 213 16.47 10.90 -36.73
N GLU A 214 15.71 10.30 -35.82
CA GLU A 214 15.74 8.85 -35.57
C GLU A 214 15.31 8.03 -36.79
N GLN A 215 14.28 8.48 -37.54
CA GLN A 215 13.87 7.86 -38.80
C GLN A 215 14.92 8.00 -39.92
N CYS A 216 15.58 9.16 -40.01
CA CYS A 216 16.67 9.42 -40.94
C CYS A 216 17.85 8.47 -40.66
N MET A 217 18.25 8.35 -39.39
CA MET A 217 19.32 7.46 -38.95
C MET A 217 19.01 5.98 -39.23
N GLN A 218 17.78 5.53 -38.95
CA GLN A 218 17.34 4.16 -39.29
C GLN A 218 17.28 3.92 -40.81
N GLY A 219 17.04 4.95 -41.61
CA GLY A 219 17.12 4.90 -43.07
C GLY A 219 18.56 4.72 -43.54
N CYS A 220 19.50 5.46 -42.96
CA CYS A 220 20.93 5.32 -43.26
C CYS A 220 21.46 3.93 -42.90
N GLU A 221 21.05 3.36 -41.75
CA GLU A 221 21.47 2.02 -41.32
C GLU A 221 21.01 0.91 -42.28
N ARG A 222 19.81 1.05 -42.87
CA ARG A 222 19.30 0.07 -43.85
C ARG A 222 20.03 0.10 -45.18
N GLN A 223 20.60 1.24 -45.57
CA GLN A 223 21.38 1.37 -46.80
C GLN A 223 22.82 0.86 -46.65
N GLN A 224 23.34 0.71 -45.43
CA GLN A 224 24.73 0.34 -45.15
C GLN A 224 25.02 -1.18 -45.09
N GLN A 225 24.07 -2.05 -45.42
CA GLN A 225 24.29 -3.52 -45.42
C GLN A 225 25.07 -4.05 -46.65
N GLY A 226 25.87 -3.24 -47.34
CA GLY A 226 26.46 -3.62 -48.63
C GLY A 226 27.94 -3.34 -48.86
N GLN A 227 28.45 -2.14 -48.59
CA GLN A 227 29.84 -1.75 -48.90
C GLN A 227 30.32 -0.68 -47.90
N GLY A 228 31.64 -0.66 -47.63
CA GLY A 228 32.27 0.05 -46.52
C GLY A 228 32.05 1.58 -46.45
N GLU A 229 32.18 2.07 -45.22
CA GLU A 229 32.32 3.46 -44.77
C GLU A 229 31.85 4.56 -45.73
N GLN A 230 30.56 4.87 -45.66
CA GLN A 230 30.04 6.14 -46.16
C GLN A 230 29.38 6.91 -44.99
N GLU A 231 30.19 7.66 -44.23
CA GLU A 231 29.77 8.53 -43.10
C GLU A 231 28.86 9.71 -43.51
N GLN A 232 28.54 9.83 -44.80
CA GLN A 232 27.88 11.01 -45.36
C GLN A 232 26.39 11.10 -44.98
N CYS A 233 25.67 9.96 -44.93
CA CYS A 233 24.25 9.91 -44.58
C CYS A 233 24.01 10.26 -43.08
N PRO A 234 24.72 9.65 -42.10
CA PRO A 234 24.59 10.04 -40.70
C PRO A 234 24.95 11.50 -40.42
N ARG A 235 25.98 12.04 -41.09
CA ARG A 235 26.38 13.45 -40.94
C ARG A 235 25.29 14.40 -41.43
N GLN A 236 24.69 14.14 -42.59
CA GLN A 236 23.60 14.98 -43.12
C GLN A 236 22.35 14.97 -42.24
N CYS A 237 21.96 13.81 -41.70
CA CYS A 237 20.85 13.74 -40.74
C CYS A 237 21.13 14.60 -39.49
N ARG A 238 22.38 14.60 -39.02
CA ARG A 238 22.80 15.34 -37.81
C ARG A 238 22.85 16.85 -38.05
N GLU A 239 23.43 17.29 -39.16
CA GLU A 239 23.46 18.70 -39.56
C GLU A 239 22.04 19.28 -39.71
N GLN A 240 21.10 18.50 -40.24
CA GLN A 240 19.71 18.92 -40.40
C GLN A 240 18.99 19.05 -39.05
N PHE A 241 19.22 18.10 -38.12
CA PHE A 241 18.69 18.18 -36.76
C PHE A 241 19.26 19.37 -35.98
N ASP A 242 20.57 19.61 -36.07
CA ASP A 242 21.23 20.73 -35.39
C ASP A 242 20.76 22.08 -35.92
N LYS A 243 20.46 22.17 -37.22
CA LYS A 243 19.87 23.37 -37.83
C LYS A 243 18.45 23.65 -37.31
N GLU A 244 17.59 22.63 -37.21
CA GLU A 244 16.24 22.76 -36.62
C GLU A 244 16.32 23.17 -35.14
N LYS A 245 17.28 22.60 -34.41
CA LYS A 245 17.55 22.96 -33.02
C LYS A 245 17.97 24.42 -32.86
N SER A 246 18.90 24.90 -33.70
CA SER A 246 19.35 26.29 -33.66
C SER A 246 18.23 27.28 -33.99
N GLN A 247 17.35 26.96 -34.95
CA GLN A 247 16.22 27.81 -35.30
C GLN A 247 15.19 27.89 -34.16
N TYR A 248 14.92 26.78 -33.49
CA TYR A 248 14.03 26.75 -32.34
C TYR A 248 14.58 27.55 -31.16
N GLN A 249 15.87 27.42 -30.86
CA GLN A 249 16.52 28.17 -29.78
C GLN A 249 16.48 29.68 -30.04
N GLN A 250 16.71 30.13 -31.28
CA GLN A 250 16.58 31.54 -31.65
C GLN A 250 15.14 32.06 -31.49
N CYS A 251 14.14 31.29 -31.90
CA CYS A 251 12.73 31.65 -31.73
C CYS A 251 12.33 31.71 -30.24
N LYS A 252 12.77 30.73 -29.44
CA LYS A 252 12.54 30.67 -27.99
C LYS A 252 13.10 31.90 -27.27
N GLN A 253 14.33 32.31 -27.60
CA GLN A 253 14.96 33.49 -27.01
C GLN A 253 14.25 34.80 -27.40
N SER A 254 13.65 34.87 -28.59
CA SER A 254 12.81 36.00 -29.00
C SER A 254 11.51 36.07 -28.19
N CYS A 255 10.84 34.93 -27.99
CA CYS A 255 9.63 34.83 -27.16
C CYS A 255 9.87 35.15 -25.67
N GLU A 256 11.08 34.92 -25.16
CA GLU A 256 11.42 35.26 -23.78
C GLU A 256 11.63 36.76 -23.57
N LYS A 257 11.88 37.52 -24.65
CA LYS A 257 12.11 38.97 -24.64
C LYS A 257 10.86 39.79 -24.98
N SER A 258 9.78 39.17 -25.47
CA SER A 258 8.65 39.88 -26.07
C SER A 258 7.47 40.20 -25.12
N SER A 259 7.35 39.56 -23.95
CA SER A 259 6.26 39.86 -22.99
C SER A 259 6.67 39.60 -21.53
N GLN A 260 6.00 40.25 -20.58
CA GLN A 260 6.20 40.07 -19.13
C GLN A 260 5.27 38.99 -18.51
N HIS A 261 4.20 38.58 -19.19
CA HIS A 261 3.26 37.57 -18.69
C HIS A 261 3.60 36.14 -19.17
N ASP A 262 3.52 35.17 -18.26
CA ASP A 262 3.97 33.80 -18.50
C ASP A 262 3.07 33.00 -19.47
N ASP A 263 1.78 33.33 -19.55
CA ASP A 263 0.84 32.66 -20.46
C ASP A 263 1.09 33.03 -21.93
N GLU A 264 1.42 34.29 -22.22
CA GLU A 264 1.78 34.75 -23.56
C GLU A 264 3.14 34.18 -24.00
N LYS A 265 4.10 34.06 -23.07
CA LYS A 265 5.38 33.37 -23.33
C LYS A 265 5.17 31.90 -23.69
N ARG A 266 4.24 31.22 -23.01
CA ARG A 266 3.88 29.83 -23.30
C ARG A 266 3.24 29.68 -24.69
N GLN A 267 2.30 30.56 -25.04
CA GLN A 267 1.68 30.58 -26.37
C GLN A 267 2.69 30.86 -27.50
N CYS A 268 3.58 31.84 -27.31
CA CYS A 268 4.65 32.15 -28.28
C CYS A 268 5.60 30.96 -28.47
N LYS A 269 6.00 30.28 -27.39
CA LYS A 269 6.85 29.08 -27.46
C LYS A 269 6.17 27.92 -28.19
N GLN A 270 4.84 27.79 -28.10
CA GLN A 270 4.06 26.79 -28.85
C GLN A 270 3.98 27.14 -30.35
N GLN A 271 3.79 28.42 -30.69
CA GLN A 271 3.82 28.88 -32.09
C GLN A 271 5.19 28.63 -32.75
N CYS A 272 6.30 28.87 -32.04
CA CYS A 272 7.64 28.53 -32.51
C CYS A 272 7.80 27.03 -32.83
N LYS A 273 7.16 26.14 -32.05
CA LYS A 273 7.18 24.69 -32.31
C LYS A 273 6.41 24.34 -33.58
N GLN A 274 5.21 24.90 -33.75
CA GLN A 274 4.37 24.66 -34.93
C GLN A 274 5.01 25.20 -36.23
N GLN A 275 5.69 26.34 -36.16
CA GLN A 275 6.31 26.96 -37.33
C GLN A 275 7.48 26.14 -37.88
N ILE A 276 8.24 25.47 -37.02
CA ILE A 276 9.35 24.59 -37.42
C ILE A 276 8.83 23.26 -38.00
N SER A 277 7.70 22.76 -37.51
CA SER A 277 7.02 21.60 -38.11
C SER A 277 6.48 21.88 -39.52
N LEU A 278 6.02 23.10 -39.80
CA LEU A 278 5.43 23.49 -41.09
C LEU A 278 6.45 23.67 -42.24
N GLN A 279 7.73 23.92 -41.94
CA GLN A 279 8.74 24.23 -42.97
C GLN A 279 9.22 23.02 -43.80
N GLN A 280 8.86 21.78 -43.45
CA GLN A 280 9.31 20.58 -44.19
C GLN A 280 8.22 19.52 -44.46
N GLY A 281 6.96 19.94 -44.66
CA GLY A 281 5.98 19.12 -45.41
C GLY A 281 5.47 17.84 -44.72
N GLY A 282 5.25 17.86 -43.40
CA GLY A 282 4.52 16.82 -42.67
C GLY A 282 3.14 17.32 -42.24
N GLY A 283 2.08 16.68 -42.73
CA GLY A 283 0.69 17.09 -42.47
C GLY A 283 0.25 16.93 -41.01
N ASN A 284 -0.69 17.79 -40.60
CA ASN A 284 -1.36 17.83 -39.31
C ASN A 284 -1.63 16.45 -38.71
N GLN A 285 -0.85 16.08 -37.69
CA GLN A 285 -1.20 15.05 -36.72
C GLN A 285 -1.06 15.65 -35.32
N GLU A 286 -2.09 16.38 -34.91
CA GLU A 286 -2.33 16.66 -33.49
C GLU A 286 -2.75 15.36 -32.78
N GLU A 287 -2.10 15.14 -31.63
CA GLU A 287 -2.49 14.29 -30.50
C GLU A 287 -2.46 12.77 -30.69
N ASP A 288 -1.36 12.16 -30.25
CA ASP A 288 -1.32 10.80 -29.68
C ASP A 288 -0.36 10.81 -28.46
N ASP A 289 -0.79 11.41 -27.34
CA ASP A 289 -0.16 11.28 -26.01
C ASP A 289 -1.00 10.43 -25.02
N ASP A 290 -2.05 9.74 -25.50
CA ASP A 290 -2.90 8.86 -24.68
C ASP A 290 -2.52 7.36 -24.82
N ALA A 291 -1.26 7.03 -25.12
CA ALA A 291 -0.82 5.66 -25.44
C ALA A 291 -0.12 4.88 -24.29
N LEU A 292 -0.20 5.35 -23.04
CA LEU A 292 0.44 4.67 -21.89
C LEU A 292 -0.52 4.19 -20.78
N ASN A 293 -1.82 4.15 -21.03
CA ASN A 293 -2.78 3.39 -20.22
C ASN A 293 -3.80 2.69 -21.12
N GLY A 294 -3.99 1.39 -20.91
CA GLY A 294 -4.78 0.53 -21.80
C GLY A 294 -6.25 0.93 -21.88
N SER A 295 -6.63 1.58 -22.98
CA SER A 295 -7.94 1.52 -23.68
C SER A 295 -8.16 2.73 -24.63
N GLY A 296 -7.12 3.26 -25.27
CA GLY A 296 -7.10 4.59 -25.90
C GLY A 296 -8.18 4.94 -26.96
N TYR A 297 -9.01 3.99 -27.39
CA TYR A 297 -10.13 4.21 -28.32
C TYR A 297 -11.39 3.40 -27.95
N GLY A 298 -11.78 3.37 -26.67
CA GLY A 298 -13.01 2.70 -26.24
C GLY A 298 -13.05 1.20 -26.55
N GLY A 299 -11.90 0.52 -26.41
CA GLY A 299 -11.75 -0.91 -26.68
C GLY A 299 -11.52 -1.28 -28.16
N ALA A 300 -11.46 -0.31 -29.08
CA ALA A 300 -11.32 -0.59 -30.53
C ALA A 300 -10.01 -1.30 -30.87
N LYS A 301 -8.95 -1.04 -30.10
CA LYS A 301 -7.63 -1.65 -30.31
C LYS A 301 -7.65 -3.14 -29.93
N GLU A 302 -8.25 -3.47 -28.80
CA GLU A 302 -8.46 -4.84 -28.34
C GLU A 302 -9.36 -5.62 -29.32
N ARG A 303 -10.37 -4.97 -29.90
CA ARG A 303 -11.23 -5.55 -30.95
C ARG A 303 -10.49 -5.78 -32.27
N PHE A 304 -9.61 -4.86 -32.68
CA PHE A 304 -8.77 -5.05 -33.86
C PHE A 304 -7.82 -6.25 -33.69
N GLU A 305 -7.22 -6.40 -32.50
CA GLU A 305 -6.39 -7.55 -32.14
C GLU A 305 -7.20 -8.87 -32.16
N GLN A 306 -8.42 -8.89 -31.61
CA GLN A 306 -9.31 -10.06 -31.68
C GLN A 306 -9.75 -10.40 -33.11
N CYS A 307 -10.09 -9.41 -33.93
CA CYS A 307 -10.44 -9.60 -35.34
C CYS A 307 -9.25 -10.17 -36.13
N LYS A 308 -8.04 -9.70 -35.82
CA LYS A 308 -6.81 -10.21 -36.43
C LYS A 308 -6.54 -11.67 -36.06
N LEU A 309 -6.78 -12.04 -34.79
CA LEU A 309 -6.67 -13.42 -34.30
C LEU A 309 -7.73 -14.34 -34.92
N SER A 310 -8.97 -13.88 -35.10
CA SER A 310 -10.01 -14.69 -35.76
C SER A 310 -9.71 -14.91 -37.25
N CYS A 311 -9.19 -13.89 -37.95
CA CYS A 311 -8.69 -14.05 -39.33
C CYS A 311 -7.53 -15.05 -39.44
N GLN A 312 -6.72 -15.24 -38.39
CA GLN A 312 -5.62 -16.23 -38.39
C GLN A 312 -6.13 -17.67 -38.24
N SER A 313 -7.32 -17.87 -37.68
CA SER A 313 -7.91 -19.21 -37.47
C SER A 313 -8.59 -19.80 -38.71
N GLN A 314 -8.88 -18.99 -39.73
CA GLN A 314 -9.53 -19.41 -40.98
C GLN A 314 -8.49 -19.79 -42.04
N GLN A 315 -7.84 -20.95 -41.88
CA GLN A 315 -6.98 -21.52 -42.93
C GLN A 315 -7.81 -22.32 -43.94
N GLY A 316 -8.31 -21.63 -44.97
CA GLY A 316 -8.96 -22.27 -46.11
C GLY A 316 -9.31 -21.27 -47.22
N GLN A 317 -8.57 -21.36 -48.33
CA GLN A 317 -8.92 -20.86 -49.67
C GLN A 317 -9.17 -19.34 -49.84
N GLY A 318 -8.15 -18.61 -50.32
CA GLY A 318 -8.32 -17.38 -51.11
C GLY A 318 -8.69 -16.06 -50.40
N GLN A 319 -8.98 -16.05 -49.10
CA GLN A 319 -9.35 -14.83 -48.35
C GLN A 319 -8.20 -14.16 -47.58
N GLN A 320 -6.95 -14.58 -47.80
CA GLN A 320 -5.81 -14.24 -46.94
C GLN A 320 -5.44 -12.74 -46.92
N GLU A 321 -5.88 -11.94 -47.91
CA GLU A 321 -5.72 -10.48 -47.89
C GLU A 321 -6.98 -9.68 -47.51
N ARG A 322 -8.18 -10.28 -47.58
CA ARG A 322 -9.44 -9.51 -47.48
C ARG A 322 -9.87 -9.33 -46.02
N CYS A 323 -9.73 -10.37 -45.20
CA CYS A 323 -10.09 -10.36 -43.78
C CYS A 323 -9.27 -9.31 -42.98
N PRO A 324 -7.92 -9.25 -43.09
CA PRO A 324 -7.13 -8.23 -42.37
C PRO A 324 -7.44 -6.80 -42.84
N LYS A 325 -7.73 -6.62 -44.14
CA LYS A 325 -8.12 -5.31 -44.70
C LYS A 325 -9.47 -4.84 -44.13
N GLN A 326 -10.45 -5.74 -43.97
CA GLN A 326 -11.74 -5.44 -43.35
C GLN A 326 -11.61 -5.11 -41.85
N CYS A 327 -10.86 -5.91 -41.08
CA CYS A 327 -10.58 -5.60 -39.67
C CYS A 327 -9.95 -4.22 -39.51
N LYS A 328 -9.01 -3.86 -40.39
CA LYS A 328 -8.34 -2.55 -40.37
C LYS A 328 -9.30 -1.41 -40.71
N GLN A 329 -10.15 -1.58 -41.72
CA GLN A 329 -11.16 -0.58 -42.07
C GLN A 329 -12.17 -0.34 -40.93
N GLN A 330 -12.58 -1.42 -40.25
CA GLN A 330 -13.49 -1.34 -39.12
C GLN A 330 -12.84 -0.64 -37.91
N PHE A 331 -11.57 -0.95 -37.62
CA PHE A 331 -10.82 -0.25 -36.57
C PHE A 331 -10.68 1.25 -36.84
N GLU A 332 -10.35 1.64 -38.08
CA GLU A 332 -10.24 3.06 -38.44
C GLU A 332 -11.60 3.78 -38.37
N HIS A 333 -12.69 3.10 -38.71
CA HIS A 333 -14.04 3.66 -38.59
C HIS A 333 -14.43 3.90 -37.12
N GLU A 334 -14.21 2.91 -36.25
CA GLU A 334 -14.48 3.02 -34.80
C GLU A 334 -13.59 4.08 -34.14
N LYS A 335 -12.30 4.13 -34.52
CA LYS A 335 -11.37 5.16 -34.07
C LYS A 335 -11.86 6.55 -34.47
N HIS A 336 -12.38 6.71 -35.70
CA HIS A 336 -12.92 7.99 -36.16
C HIS A 336 -14.19 8.40 -35.41
N GLN A 337 -15.13 7.47 -35.19
CA GLN A 337 -16.34 7.73 -34.40
C GLN A 337 -16.02 8.13 -32.96
N TYR A 338 -15.08 7.42 -32.31
CA TYR A 338 -14.65 7.76 -30.96
C TYR A 338 -13.98 9.14 -30.89
N LYS A 339 -13.10 9.47 -31.85
CA LYS A 339 -12.47 10.79 -31.94
C LYS A 339 -13.51 11.91 -32.20
N GLN A 340 -14.54 11.65 -33.01
CA GLN A 340 -15.64 12.60 -33.22
C GLN A 340 -16.47 12.82 -31.95
N CYS A 341 -16.79 11.77 -31.20
CA CYS A 341 -17.52 11.87 -29.93
C CYS A 341 -16.73 12.68 -28.90
N LYS A 342 -15.42 12.40 -28.75
CA LYS A 342 -14.53 13.13 -27.83
C LYS A 342 -14.41 14.62 -28.19
N ARG A 343 -14.27 14.95 -29.48
CA ARG A 343 -14.26 16.34 -29.97
C ARG A 343 -15.61 17.04 -29.80
N GLY A 344 -16.72 16.32 -29.91
CA GLY A 344 -18.06 16.83 -29.60
C GLY A 344 -18.19 17.26 -28.14
N CYS A 345 -17.67 16.44 -27.22
CA CYS A 345 -17.65 16.74 -25.79
C CYS A 345 -16.78 17.96 -25.43
N GLU A 346 -15.70 18.21 -26.18
CA GLU A 346 -14.82 19.37 -25.95
C GLU A 346 -15.47 20.69 -26.38
N ASN A 347 -16.40 20.65 -27.34
CA ASN A 347 -17.06 21.83 -27.88
C ASN A 347 -18.41 22.16 -27.22
N GLN A 348 -18.98 21.26 -26.38
CA GLN A 348 -20.33 21.41 -25.83
C GLN A 348 -20.39 21.72 -24.31
N ALA A 349 -19.30 21.63 -23.56
CA ALA A 349 -19.31 21.74 -22.09
C ALA A 349 -18.65 23.03 -21.56
N ARG A 350 -19.25 23.64 -20.53
CA ARG A 350 -18.79 24.92 -19.93
C ARG A 350 -17.83 24.74 -18.75
N ASP A 351 -17.71 23.55 -18.18
CA ASP A 351 -16.79 23.22 -17.08
C ASP A 351 -16.06 21.88 -17.31
N ASP A 352 -14.96 21.64 -16.58
CA ASP A 352 -14.10 20.47 -16.76
C ASP A 352 -14.70 19.17 -16.20
N PHE A 353 -15.68 19.24 -15.29
CA PHE A 353 -16.37 18.08 -14.74
C PHE A 353 -17.38 17.49 -15.73
N GLN A 354 -18.10 18.34 -16.46
CA GLN A 354 -19.02 17.95 -17.55
C GLN A 354 -18.25 17.39 -18.75
N LYS A 355 -17.06 17.91 -19.05
CA LYS A 355 -16.18 17.35 -20.09
C LYS A 355 -15.79 15.92 -19.74
N GLU A 356 -15.42 15.66 -18.49
CA GLU A 356 -15.00 14.33 -18.05
C GLU A 356 -16.16 13.33 -18.03
N GLN A 357 -17.35 13.74 -17.57
CA GLN A 357 -18.56 12.90 -17.66
C GLN A 357 -18.96 12.59 -19.10
N CYS A 358 -18.89 13.56 -20.01
CA CYS A 358 -19.20 13.34 -21.43
C CYS A 358 -18.21 12.37 -22.09
N LYS A 359 -16.91 12.49 -21.78
CA LYS A 359 -15.86 11.57 -22.25
C LYS A 359 -16.08 10.13 -21.76
N GLN A 360 -16.55 9.96 -20.51
CA GLN A 360 -16.91 8.66 -19.97
C GLN A 360 -18.16 8.07 -20.64
N GLN A 361 -19.17 8.89 -20.95
CA GLN A 361 -20.37 8.46 -21.67
C GLN A 361 -20.06 8.01 -23.11
N CYS A 362 -19.21 8.73 -23.84
CA CYS A 362 -18.73 8.30 -25.17
C CYS A 362 -18.06 6.92 -25.11
N THR A 363 -17.28 6.65 -24.05
CA THR A 363 -16.59 5.37 -23.87
C THR A 363 -17.58 4.23 -23.56
N GLN A 364 -18.60 4.50 -22.73
CA GLN A 364 -19.64 3.52 -22.42
C GLN A 364 -20.58 3.24 -23.60
N GLN A 365 -20.99 4.27 -24.35
CA GLN A 365 -21.88 4.12 -25.49
C GLN A 365 -21.27 3.23 -26.60
N MET A 366 -19.97 3.42 -26.87
CA MET A 366 -19.23 2.59 -27.83
C MET A 366 -19.06 1.14 -27.37
N SER A 367 -19.06 0.89 -26.05
CA SER A 367 -19.02 -0.47 -25.51
C SER A 367 -20.39 -1.18 -25.53
N GLN A 368 -21.49 -0.43 -25.42
CA GLN A 368 -22.85 -0.98 -25.38
C GLN A 368 -23.39 -1.37 -26.76
N GLN A 369 -23.00 -0.66 -27.82
CA GLN A 369 -23.46 -0.92 -29.19
C GLN A 369 -23.07 -2.30 -29.73
N TYR A 370 -22.13 -2.99 -29.08
CA TYR A 370 -21.62 -4.31 -29.47
C TYR A 370 -22.20 -5.48 -28.65
N GLY A 371 -22.77 -5.23 -27.46
CA GLY A 371 -23.43 -6.28 -26.66
C GLY A 371 -24.63 -6.93 -27.35
N GLN A 372 -25.21 -6.26 -28.36
CA GLN A 372 -26.36 -6.75 -29.12
C GLN A 372 -25.98 -7.58 -30.37
N GLN A 373 -24.70 -7.68 -30.77
CA GLN A 373 -24.29 -8.42 -31.96
C GLN A 373 -23.69 -9.82 -31.67
N GLN A 374 -23.43 -10.17 -30.40
CA GLN A 374 -22.92 -11.50 -30.03
C GLN A 374 -24.02 -12.57 -29.81
N GLU A 375 -25.30 -12.20 -29.75
CA GLU A 375 -26.42 -13.16 -29.63
C GLU A 375 -26.95 -13.68 -30.99
N GLY A 376 -26.38 -13.25 -32.12
CA GLY A 376 -26.90 -13.54 -33.46
C GLY A 376 -26.30 -14.75 -34.21
N SER A 377 -25.39 -15.53 -33.63
CA SER A 377 -24.77 -16.65 -34.36
C SER A 377 -24.34 -17.81 -33.47
N THR A 378 -25.33 -18.53 -32.93
CA THR A 378 -25.29 -19.99 -32.75
C THR A 378 -26.70 -20.48 -32.39
N GLY A 379 -27.52 -20.67 -33.42
CA GLY A 379 -28.81 -21.34 -33.28
C GLY A 379 -28.64 -22.86 -33.30
N GLY A 380 -29.38 -23.55 -32.41
CA GLY A 380 -29.82 -24.92 -32.64
C GLY A 380 -29.47 -25.94 -31.56
N GLY A 381 -30.26 -25.99 -30.47
CA GLY A 381 -30.20 -27.07 -29.49
C GLY A 381 -31.09 -26.85 -28.27
N GLY A 382 -32.38 -26.58 -28.48
CA GLY A 382 -33.34 -26.50 -27.38
C GLY A 382 -33.72 -27.89 -26.85
N LEU A 383 -33.81 -28.03 -25.53
CA LEU A 383 -35.07 -28.34 -24.84
C LEU A 383 -34.88 -28.36 -23.31
N ASN A 384 -35.86 -27.75 -22.64
CA ASN A 384 -36.23 -27.82 -21.22
C ASN A 384 -35.52 -26.88 -20.24
N GLN A 385 -36.04 -25.65 -20.14
CA GLN A 385 -36.39 -25.01 -18.87
C GLN A 385 -37.34 -23.82 -19.15
N GLN A 386 -38.62 -24.14 -19.38
CA GLN A 386 -39.71 -23.18 -19.18
C GLN A 386 -40.33 -23.50 -17.83
N GLN A 387 -39.88 -22.77 -16.80
CA GLN A 387 -40.60 -22.40 -15.59
C GLN A 387 -39.59 -21.80 -14.63
N GLU A 388 -39.47 -20.48 -14.64
CA GLU A 388 -39.17 -19.59 -13.51
C GLU A 388 -38.85 -18.17 -14.04
N GLU A 389 -39.76 -17.59 -14.83
CA GLU A 389 -39.80 -16.15 -15.13
C GLU A 389 -41.08 -15.55 -14.55
N GLU A 390 -41.29 -15.69 -13.25
CA GLU A 390 -42.18 -14.83 -12.47
C GLU A 390 -41.55 -14.59 -11.10
N GLY A 391 -40.64 -13.63 -11.03
CA GLY A 391 -39.94 -13.27 -9.78
C GLY A 391 -38.89 -12.16 -9.89
N GLN A 392 -38.52 -11.73 -11.10
CA GLN A 392 -37.57 -10.64 -11.30
C GLN A 392 -38.28 -9.33 -11.69
N MET A 393 -38.95 -8.73 -10.70
CA MET A 393 -39.32 -7.31 -10.78
C MET A 393 -39.03 -6.61 -9.44
N GLY A 394 -37.76 -6.70 -9.00
CA GLY A 394 -37.29 -6.05 -7.77
C GLY A 394 -35.78 -5.84 -7.65
N SER A 395 -34.97 -6.28 -8.63
CA SER A 395 -33.51 -6.35 -8.50
C SER A 395 -32.73 -5.30 -9.33
N GLN A 396 -33.28 -4.11 -9.53
CA GLN A 396 -32.53 -2.98 -10.13
C GLN A 396 -32.12 -1.91 -9.10
N GLY A 397 -32.63 -1.94 -7.87
CA GLY A 397 -32.26 -0.99 -6.80
C GLY A 397 -31.10 -1.40 -5.88
N GLN A 398 -30.72 -2.69 -5.83
CA GLN A 398 -29.73 -3.19 -4.87
C GLN A 398 -28.26 -3.10 -5.34
N SER A 399 -28.00 -3.14 -6.66
CA SER A 399 -26.63 -3.08 -7.20
C SER A 399 -26.00 -1.69 -7.08
N GLN A 400 -26.80 -0.62 -7.14
CA GLN A 400 -26.32 0.77 -6.97
C GLN A 400 -26.07 1.15 -5.50
N SER A 401 -26.72 0.51 -4.52
CA SER A 401 -26.52 0.86 -3.10
C SER A 401 -25.25 0.23 -2.50
N GLN A 402 -24.84 -0.94 -3.01
CA GLN A 402 -23.62 -1.62 -2.54
C GLN A 402 -22.34 -0.93 -3.03
N SER A 403 -22.33 -0.35 -4.24
CA SER A 403 -21.14 0.36 -4.75
C SER A 403 -20.80 1.61 -3.94
N ASN A 404 -21.80 2.24 -3.34
CA ASN A 404 -21.66 3.42 -2.49
C ASN A 404 -21.32 3.09 -1.03
N ASN A 405 -21.30 1.81 -0.63
CA ASN A 405 -20.94 1.42 0.73
C ASN A 405 -19.42 1.56 0.94
N PRO A 406 -18.95 2.47 1.82
CA PRO A 406 -17.52 2.71 2.02
C PRO A 406 -16.79 1.54 2.69
N TYR A 407 -17.51 0.64 3.37
CA TYR A 407 -16.95 -0.50 4.08
C TYR A 407 -16.82 -1.75 3.22
N TYR A 408 -17.50 -1.79 2.06
CA TYR A 408 -17.52 -2.93 1.16
C TYR A 408 -16.56 -2.73 -0.01
N PHE A 409 -15.76 -3.75 -0.29
CA PHE A 409 -14.74 -3.78 -1.33
C PHE A 409 -14.88 -5.08 -2.13
N PRO A 410 -15.53 -5.05 -3.30
CA PRO A 410 -15.71 -6.25 -4.09
C PRO A 410 -14.39 -6.76 -4.67
N SER A 411 -14.30 -8.07 -4.89
CA SER A 411 -13.09 -8.79 -5.35
C SER A 411 -12.44 -8.20 -6.60
N HIS A 412 -13.21 -7.67 -7.55
CA HIS A 412 -12.69 -7.03 -8.78
C HIS A 412 -11.91 -5.72 -8.52
N ARG A 413 -11.92 -5.19 -7.29
CA ARG A 413 -11.12 -4.02 -6.88
C ARG A 413 -9.67 -4.37 -6.56
N PHE A 414 -9.33 -5.65 -6.47
CA PHE A 414 -7.93 -6.08 -6.44
C PHE A 414 -7.31 -5.87 -7.82
N GLN A 415 -6.39 -4.91 -7.91
CA GLN A 415 -5.71 -4.57 -9.17
C GLN A 415 -4.40 -5.36 -9.27
N PRO A 416 -4.06 -5.93 -10.44
CA PRO A 416 -2.78 -6.59 -10.64
C PRO A 416 -1.65 -5.57 -10.50
N ARG A 417 -0.75 -5.80 -9.55
CA ARG A 417 0.51 -5.06 -9.44
C ARG A 417 1.59 -5.72 -10.31
N PHE A 418 1.64 -7.04 -10.26
CA PHE A 418 2.49 -7.86 -11.12
C PHE A 418 1.65 -9.04 -11.62
N GLN A 419 1.75 -9.34 -12.91
CA GLN A 419 0.99 -10.43 -13.51
C GLN A 419 1.84 -11.17 -14.54
N SER A 420 1.72 -12.48 -14.53
CA SER A 420 2.28 -13.41 -15.50
C SER A 420 1.25 -14.50 -15.82
N ASN A 421 1.56 -15.35 -16.79
CA ASN A 421 0.75 -16.55 -17.06
C ASN A 421 0.79 -17.56 -15.90
N GLU A 422 1.78 -17.49 -15.02
CA GLU A 422 2.02 -18.45 -13.96
C GLU A 422 1.53 -17.96 -12.58
N GLY A 423 1.08 -16.72 -12.48
CA GLY A 423 0.63 -16.13 -11.23
C GLY A 423 0.85 -14.62 -11.16
N GLY A 424 0.57 -14.04 -10.01
CA GLY A 424 0.67 -12.59 -9.82
C GLY A 424 0.42 -12.13 -8.39
N LEU A 425 0.60 -10.83 -8.19
CA LEU A 425 0.26 -10.11 -6.97
C LEU A 425 -0.84 -9.11 -7.28
N TYR A 426 -1.98 -9.25 -6.62
CA TYR A 426 -3.14 -8.41 -6.76
C TYR A 426 -3.35 -7.61 -5.49
N VAL A 427 -3.44 -6.29 -5.59
CA VAL A 427 -3.48 -5.40 -4.42
C VAL A 427 -4.80 -4.65 -4.42
N LEU A 428 -5.48 -4.65 -3.27
CA LEU A 428 -6.71 -3.88 -3.11
C LEU A 428 -6.41 -2.38 -3.21
N GLU A 429 -7.36 -1.61 -3.75
CA GLU A 429 -7.33 -0.15 -3.70
C GLU A 429 -7.10 0.37 -2.26
N ARG A 430 -6.56 1.58 -2.12
CA ARG A 430 -6.32 2.14 -0.78
C ARG A 430 -7.66 2.37 -0.08
N PHE A 431 -7.75 2.08 1.22
CA PHE A 431 -8.99 2.28 1.98
C PHE A 431 -9.50 3.74 1.98
N THR A 432 -8.61 4.71 1.76
CA THR A 432 -8.96 6.14 1.67
C THR A 432 -9.24 6.63 0.24
N GLN A 433 -9.19 5.77 -0.78
CA GLN A 433 -9.25 6.19 -2.19
C GLN A 433 -10.61 6.76 -2.61
N ARG A 434 -11.71 6.30 -1.98
CA ARG A 434 -13.09 6.73 -2.28
C ARG A 434 -13.56 7.96 -1.47
N GLN A 435 -12.63 8.84 -1.08
CA GLN A 435 -12.86 9.93 -0.11
C GLN A 435 -13.58 9.48 1.18
N SER A 436 -13.41 8.21 1.57
CA SER A 436 -13.99 7.69 2.80
C SER A 436 -13.20 8.21 4.00
N GLU A 437 -13.69 9.32 4.56
CA GLU A 437 -13.24 9.86 5.83
C GLU A 437 -13.27 8.82 6.96
N VAL A 438 -14.24 7.89 6.87
CA VAL A 438 -14.53 6.89 7.88
C VAL A 438 -13.47 5.79 7.98
N LEU A 439 -12.66 5.59 6.93
CA LEU A 439 -11.58 4.59 6.90
C LEU A 439 -10.18 5.19 7.05
N ARG A 440 -10.06 6.47 7.41
CA ARG A 440 -8.76 7.14 7.65
C ARG A 440 -7.92 6.44 8.73
N GLY A 441 -8.56 5.82 9.72
CA GLY A 441 -7.89 5.08 10.80
C GLY A 441 -7.04 3.91 10.32
N ILE A 442 -7.36 3.35 9.15
CA ILE A 442 -6.66 2.21 8.54
C ILE A 442 -5.88 2.60 7.28
N LYS A 443 -5.60 3.91 7.09
CA LYS A 443 -4.92 4.44 5.89
C LYS A 443 -3.56 3.78 5.60
N ASN A 444 -2.86 3.33 6.65
CA ASN A 444 -1.54 2.72 6.54
C ASN A 444 -1.57 1.19 6.41
N TYR A 445 -2.73 0.59 6.12
CA TYR A 445 -2.81 -0.83 5.85
C TYR A 445 -3.18 -1.07 4.40
N ARG A 446 -2.64 -2.15 3.82
CA ARG A 446 -2.96 -2.64 2.49
C ARG A 446 -3.24 -4.13 2.56
N LEU A 447 -4.09 -4.59 1.66
CA LEU A 447 -4.45 -6.00 1.54
C LEU A 447 -4.09 -6.45 0.13
N ALA A 448 -3.43 -7.61 0.02
CA ALA A 448 -3.07 -8.18 -1.26
C ALA A 448 -3.33 -9.69 -1.28
N ILE A 449 -3.61 -10.20 -2.48
CA ILE A 449 -3.67 -11.63 -2.77
C ILE A 449 -2.52 -11.97 -3.71
N PHE A 450 -1.75 -12.97 -3.32
CA PHE A 450 -0.71 -13.55 -4.14
C PHE A 450 -1.18 -14.92 -4.66
N GLU A 451 -0.99 -15.16 -5.95
CA GLU A 451 -1.35 -16.43 -6.59
C GLU A 451 -0.17 -16.98 -7.40
N ALA A 452 0.08 -18.28 -7.28
CA ALA A 452 1.12 -18.97 -8.05
C ALA A 452 0.67 -20.38 -8.44
N LYS A 453 0.69 -20.67 -9.74
CA LYS A 453 0.35 -21.98 -10.30
C LYS A 453 1.30 -23.08 -9.82
N PRO A 454 0.94 -24.36 -10.01
CA PRO A 454 1.84 -25.48 -9.71
C PRO A 454 3.20 -25.36 -10.40
N ASN A 455 4.23 -25.91 -9.77
CA ASN A 455 5.61 -25.95 -10.27
C ASN A 455 6.20 -24.57 -10.63
N THR A 456 6.03 -23.61 -9.73
CA THR A 456 6.50 -22.23 -9.91
C THR A 456 7.48 -21.78 -8.83
N PHE A 457 8.32 -20.83 -9.21
CA PHE A 457 9.25 -20.09 -8.38
C PHE A 457 8.90 -18.61 -8.43
N VAL A 458 8.95 -17.93 -7.29
CA VAL A 458 8.69 -16.50 -7.17
C VAL A 458 10.01 -15.80 -7.00
N LEU A 459 10.26 -14.78 -7.83
CA LEU A 459 11.52 -14.05 -7.82
C LEU A 459 11.82 -13.48 -6.42
N PRO A 460 13.08 -13.52 -5.95
CA PRO A 460 13.47 -12.88 -4.71
C PRO A 460 13.13 -11.40 -4.73
N HIS A 461 12.48 -10.91 -3.69
CA HIS A 461 12.12 -9.50 -3.52
C HIS A 461 11.97 -9.15 -2.05
N HIS A 462 12.24 -7.89 -1.69
CA HIS A 462 11.89 -7.35 -0.38
C HIS A 462 10.86 -6.22 -0.53
N CYS A 463 10.12 -5.95 0.54
CA CYS A 463 9.07 -4.96 0.58
C CYS A 463 9.39 -3.89 1.64
N ASP A 464 9.07 -2.62 1.39
CA ASP A 464 9.10 -1.57 2.42
C ASP A 464 7.82 -1.54 3.28
N ALA A 465 7.35 -2.72 3.66
CA ALA A 465 6.18 -2.91 4.51
C ALA A 465 6.37 -4.11 5.43
N GLU A 466 5.89 -3.96 6.66
CA GLU A 466 5.68 -5.10 7.55
C GLU A 466 4.52 -5.93 7.02
N ALA A 467 4.64 -7.26 7.03
CA ALA A 467 3.57 -8.09 6.49
C ALA A 467 3.24 -9.33 7.34
N ILE A 468 1.98 -9.73 7.25
CA ILE A 468 1.46 -11.03 7.71
C ILE A 468 0.93 -11.77 6.51
N TYR A 469 1.45 -12.97 6.27
CA TYR A 469 1.01 -13.85 5.18
C TYR A 469 0.15 -14.97 5.76
N VAL A 470 -0.96 -15.27 5.09
CA VAL A 470 -1.86 -16.38 5.43
C VAL A 470 -2.09 -17.22 4.19
N VAL A 471 -1.77 -18.51 4.26
CA VAL A 471 -2.00 -19.43 3.14
C VAL A 471 -3.48 -19.77 3.05
N LEU A 472 -4.12 -19.33 1.98
CA LEU A 472 -5.55 -19.56 1.70
C LEU A 472 -5.82 -20.90 1.01
N SER A 473 -4.88 -21.39 0.18
CA SER A 473 -4.92 -22.68 -0.50
C SER A 473 -3.54 -23.07 -1.01
N GLY A 474 -3.31 -24.35 -1.27
CA GLY A 474 -1.99 -24.84 -1.69
C GLY A 474 -0.99 -25.00 -0.56
N GLN A 475 0.23 -25.31 -0.98
CA GLN A 475 1.41 -25.43 -0.12
C GLN A 475 2.59 -24.72 -0.77
N CYS A 476 3.50 -24.18 0.02
CA CYS A 476 4.70 -23.57 -0.50
C CYS A 476 5.89 -23.71 0.43
N THR A 477 7.09 -23.51 -0.10
CA THR A 477 8.26 -23.19 0.72
C THR A 477 8.45 -21.67 0.68
N CYS A 478 8.34 -21.02 1.83
CA CYS A 478 8.62 -19.60 2.02
C CYS A 478 10.03 -19.44 2.59
N THR A 479 10.91 -18.73 1.87
CA THR A 479 12.24 -18.42 2.36
C THR A 479 12.39 -16.94 2.64
N LEU A 480 12.93 -16.62 3.81
CA LEU A 480 13.28 -15.28 4.28
C LEU A 480 14.81 -15.17 4.37
N LEU A 481 15.36 -14.17 3.70
CA LEU A 481 16.77 -13.79 3.75
C LEU A 481 16.90 -12.47 4.51
N MET A 482 17.65 -12.51 5.60
CA MET A 482 18.01 -11.38 6.45
C MET A 482 19.54 -11.26 6.52
N GLN A 483 20.07 -10.15 7.05
CA GLN A 483 21.50 -9.81 6.99
C GLN A 483 22.44 -10.94 7.44
N ASP A 484 22.06 -11.67 8.48
CA ASP A 484 22.88 -12.68 9.15
C ASP A 484 22.29 -14.10 9.09
N ARG A 485 21.09 -14.26 8.52
CA ARG A 485 20.36 -15.53 8.56
C ARG A 485 19.47 -15.77 7.35
N LYS A 486 19.34 -17.05 7.00
CA LYS A 486 18.39 -17.58 6.01
C LYS A 486 17.47 -18.55 6.73
N GLU A 487 16.18 -18.37 6.55
CA GLU A 487 15.16 -19.24 7.12
C GLU A 487 14.19 -19.68 6.04
N SER A 488 13.94 -20.99 5.95
CA SER A 488 13.08 -21.58 4.94
C SER A 488 12.03 -22.44 5.64
N PHE A 489 10.76 -22.16 5.38
CA PHE A 489 9.62 -22.78 6.03
C PHE A 489 8.70 -23.42 4.99
N ASN A 490 8.33 -24.67 5.20
CA ASN A 490 7.22 -25.28 4.46
C ASN A 490 5.91 -24.84 5.10
N MET A 491 5.04 -24.25 4.29
CA MET A 491 3.77 -23.70 4.70
C MET A 491 2.62 -24.41 3.98
N GLU A 492 1.54 -24.64 4.71
CA GLU A 492 0.31 -25.27 4.23
C GLU A 492 -0.91 -24.39 4.50
N HIS A 493 -2.06 -24.79 3.97
CA HIS A 493 -3.33 -24.09 4.18
C HIS A 493 -3.59 -23.76 5.66
N GLY A 494 -3.82 -22.48 5.96
CA GLY A 494 -4.07 -21.97 7.31
C GLY A 494 -2.82 -21.55 8.07
N ASP A 495 -1.62 -21.74 7.50
CA ASP A 495 -0.39 -21.21 8.09
C ASP A 495 -0.32 -19.69 7.98
N VAL A 496 0.10 -19.08 9.09
CA VAL A 496 0.33 -17.66 9.27
C VAL A 496 1.81 -17.44 9.55
N ILE A 497 2.43 -16.52 8.82
CA ILE A 497 3.82 -16.11 9.06
C ILE A 497 3.95 -14.59 9.04
N ARG A 498 4.79 -14.08 9.95
CA ARG A 498 5.22 -12.69 9.99
C ARG A 498 6.44 -12.51 9.10
N VAL A 499 6.39 -11.54 8.19
CA VAL A 499 7.48 -11.19 7.26
C VAL A 499 7.94 -9.76 7.51
N PRO A 500 9.12 -9.56 8.13
CA PRO A 500 9.66 -8.23 8.42
C PRO A 500 9.86 -7.36 7.16
N ALA A 501 9.68 -6.05 7.30
CA ALA A 501 10.03 -5.08 6.28
C ALA A 501 11.51 -5.22 5.91
N GLY A 502 11.81 -5.19 4.61
CA GLY A 502 13.16 -5.37 4.08
C GLY A 502 13.67 -6.81 4.04
N ALA A 503 12.97 -7.80 4.62
CA ALA A 503 13.35 -9.20 4.47
C ALA A 503 13.22 -9.62 3.00
N THR A 504 14.30 -10.12 2.39
CA THR A 504 14.23 -10.60 1.00
C THR A 504 13.58 -11.98 0.99
N THR A 505 12.43 -12.08 0.33
CA THR A 505 11.60 -13.28 0.28
C THR A 505 11.56 -13.89 -1.10
N TYR A 506 11.55 -15.22 -1.16
CA TYR A 506 11.18 -15.97 -2.35
C TYR A 506 10.30 -17.16 -1.96
N LEU A 507 9.39 -17.53 -2.86
CA LEU A 507 8.42 -18.61 -2.64
C LEU A 507 8.59 -19.70 -3.70
N VAL A 508 8.30 -20.92 -3.30
CA VAL A 508 8.35 -22.12 -4.15
C VAL A 508 7.01 -22.82 -4.05
N ASN A 509 6.26 -22.90 -5.15
CA ASN A 509 5.14 -23.84 -5.26
C ASN A 509 5.63 -25.10 -5.94
N ASN A 510 6.04 -26.08 -5.14
CA ASN A 510 6.54 -27.38 -5.61
C ASN A 510 5.40 -28.39 -5.85
N ASN A 511 4.13 -28.02 -5.63
CA ASN A 511 2.99 -28.88 -5.91
C ASN A 511 2.82 -29.07 -7.42
N SER A 512 2.25 -30.20 -7.85
CA SER A 512 1.95 -30.52 -9.26
C SER A 512 0.56 -30.07 -9.71
N ASP A 513 -0.39 -29.94 -8.79
CA ASP A 513 -1.82 -29.87 -9.13
C ASP A 513 -2.56 -28.71 -8.46
N GLU A 514 -2.02 -28.17 -7.36
CA GLU A 514 -2.68 -27.11 -6.58
C GLU A 514 -2.04 -25.72 -6.76
N THR A 515 -2.90 -24.73 -7.06
CA THR A 515 -2.50 -23.32 -7.07
C THR A 515 -2.35 -22.80 -5.65
N LEU A 516 -1.20 -22.21 -5.37
CA LEU A 516 -0.93 -21.51 -4.13
C LEU A 516 -1.67 -20.17 -4.12
N ARG A 517 -2.39 -19.89 -3.04
CA ARG A 517 -2.99 -18.57 -2.79
C ARG A 517 -2.62 -18.10 -1.40
N ILE A 518 -2.14 -16.86 -1.28
CA ILE A 518 -1.72 -16.26 -0.01
C ILE A 518 -2.39 -14.89 0.13
N ALA A 519 -3.08 -14.67 1.24
CA ALA A 519 -3.51 -13.33 1.65
C ALA A 519 -2.37 -12.63 2.40
N LYS A 520 -2.14 -11.37 2.08
CA LYS A 520 -1.12 -10.53 2.70
C LYS A 520 -1.77 -9.29 3.32
N LEU A 521 -1.63 -9.12 4.63
CA LEU A 521 -1.81 -7.82 5.27
C LEU A 521 -0.45 -7.11 5.25
N LEU A 522 -0.40 -5.88 4.71
CA LEU A 522 0.82 -5.08 4.66
C LEU A 522 0.63 -3.76 5.41
N GLN A 523 1.65 -3.35 6.14
CA GLN A 523 1.75 -2.06 6.82
C GLN A 523 3.03 -1.34 6.34
N PRO A 524 2.92 -0.42 5.37
CA PRO A 524 4.07 0.31 4.86
C PRO A 524 4.78 1.13 5.94
N VAL A 525 6.12 1.19 5.85
CA VAL A 525 6.96 1.89 6.84
C VAL A 525 7.32 3.32 6.40
N ASN A 526 7.26 3.61 5.10
CA ASN A 526 7.64 4.90 4.54
C ASN A 526 6.43 5.84 4.37
N ASN A 527 5.59 5.53 3.38
CA ASN A 527 4.50 6.40 2.95
C ASN A 527 3.16 5.74 3.31
N PRO A 528 2.29 6.38 4.11
CA PRO A 528 1.05 5.76 4.53
C PRO A 528 0.21 5.19 3.38
N GLY A 529 0.00 3.87 3.40
CA GLY A 529 -0.79 3.15 2.39
C GLY A 529 -0.09 2.97 1.03
N ARG A 530 1.21 3.30 0.91
CA ARG A 530 2.03 3.06 -0.28
C ARG A 530 3.24 2.20 0.10
N PHE A 531 3.42 1.11 -0.61
CA PHE A 531 4.58 0.23 -0.51
C PHE A 531 5.10 -0.08 -1.91
N GLU A 532 6.36 -0.45 -1.99
CA GLU A 532 7.08 -0.90 -3.18
C GLU A 532 7.71 -2.28 -2.94
N GLU A 533 7.81 -3.06 -4.01
CA GLU A 533 8.49 -4.35 -4.03
C GLU A 533 9.80 -4.17 -4.80
N PHE A 534 10.92 -4.51 -4.17
CA PHE A 534 12.27 -4.28 -4.66
C PHE A 534 12.90 -5.59 -5.11
N PHE A 535 13.24 -5.68 -6.40
CA PHE A 535 13.70 -6.91 -7.02
C PHE A 535 15.20 -6.86 -7.32
N PRO A 536 16.04 -7.73 -6.70
CA PRO A 536 17.42 -7.95 -7.14
C PRO A 536 17.51 -8.61 -8.53
N ALA A 537 16.48 -9.36 -8.90
CA ALA A 537 16.43 -10.11 -10.15
C ALA A 537 15.14 -9.79 -10.89
N GLY A 538 15.25 -9.53 -12.19
CA GLY A 538 14.13 -9.16 -13.03
C GLY A 538 14.60 -8.71 -14.41
N SER A 539 13.69 -8.79 -15.38
CA SER A 539 13.91 -8.33 -16.75
C SER A 539 13.39 -6.91 -16.92
N ARG A 540 12.23 -6.73 -17.56
CA ARG A 540 11.55 -5.44 -17.75
C ARG A 540 10.40 -5.21 -16.78
N ASN A 541 9.77 -6.28 -16.32
CA ASN A 541 8.65 -6.20 -15.38
C ASN A 541 8.61 -7.47 -14.51
N PRO A 542 9.17 -7.45 -13.29
CA PRO A 542 9.87 -6.32 -12.66
C PRO A 542 11.25 -6.07 -13.29
N GLU A 543 11.74 -4.84 -13.19
CA GLU A 543 13.14 -4.49 -13.46
C GLU A 543 13.98 -4.72 -12.20
N SER A 544 15.22 -5.20 -12.37
CA SER A 544 16.15 -5.33 -11.26
C SER A 544 16.65 -3.95 -10.81
N TYR A 545 16.66 -3.67 -9.51
CA TYR A 545 17.22 -2.41 -9.00
C TYR A 545 18.74 -2.28 -9.27
N PHE A 546 19.43 -3.37 -9.64
CA PHE A 546 20.83 -3.27 -10.06
C PHE A 546 21.02 -2.51 -11.37
N SER A 547 19.97 -2.35 -12.19
CA SER A 547 20.05 -1.60 -13.46
C SER A 547 20.29 -0.10 -13.26
N VAL A 548 20.02 0.43 -12.07
CA VAL A 548 20.12 1.86 -11.76
C VAL A 548 21.54 2.27 -11.34
N PHE A 549 22.34 1.36 -10.79
CA PHE A 549 23.70 1.69 -10.38
C PHE A 549 24.63 1.83 -11.59
N SER A 550 25.52 2.82 -11.55
CA SER A 550 26.54 3.02 -12.59
C SER A 550 27.45 1.81 -12.69
N ASN A 551 27.97 1.54 -13.89
CA ASN A 551 28.90 0.44 -14.13
C ASN A 551 30.10 0.50 -13.18
N ASP A 552 30.71 1.67 -12.96
CA ASP A 552 31.87 1.82 -12.06
C ASP A 552 31.57 1.35 -10.62
N ILE A 553 30.37 1.65 -10.12
CA ILE A 553 29.88 1.17 -8.81
C ILE A 553 29.71 -0.34 -8.83
N LEU A 554 29.08 -0.91 -9.88
CA LEU A 554 28.85 -2.34 -9.97
C LEU A 554 30.16 -3.13 -10.12
N GLU A 555 31.08 -2.67 -10.97
CA GLU A 555 32.40 -3.26 -11.14
C GLU A 555 33.19 -3.27 -9.83
N SER A 556 33.15 -2.15 -9.09
CA SER A 556 33.80 -2.03 -7.78
C SER A 556 33.12 -2.91 -6.72
N ALA A 557 31.78 -2.91 -6.66
CA ALA A 557 31.00 -3.64 -5.66
C ALA A 557 31.11 -5.17 -5.84
N PHE A 558 31.07 -5.65 -7.09
CA PHE A 558 31.21 -7.07 -7.41
C PHE A 558 32.65 -7.49 -7.69
N ASN A 559 33.60 -6.55 -7.69
CA ASN A 559 35.00 -6.77 -8.08
C ASN A 559 35.12 -7.58 -9.38
N THR A 560 34.30 -7.22 -10.37
CA THR A 560 34.10 -8.00 -11.60
C THR A 560 34.04 -7.06 -12.80
N PRO A 561 34.76 -7.33 -13.90
CA PRO A 561 34.71 -6.49 -15.11
C PRO A 561 33.30 -6.37 -15.69
N ARG A 562 32.99 -5.20 -16.23
CA ARG A 562 31.68 -4.84 -16.80
C ARG A 562 31.15 -5.87 -17.79
N GLU A 563 31.99 -6.37 -18.69
CA GLU A 563 31.57 -7.33 -19.72
C GLU A 563 31.02 -8.62 -19.10
N GLN A 564 31.61 -9.09 -18.00
CA GLN A 564 31.15 -10.28 -17.29
C GLN A 564 29.85 -9.99 -16.53
N LEU A 565 29.73 -8.81 -15.91
CA LEU A 565 28.49 -8.37 -15.25
C LEU A 565 27.34 -8.25 -16.25
N GLU A 566 27.57 -7.59 -17.38
CA GLU A 566 26.57 -7.47 -18.44
C GLU A 566 26.15 -8.85 -18.98
N HIS A 567 27.10 -9.76 -19.17
CA HIS A 567 26.78 -11.12 -19.61
C HIS A 567 25.93 -11.87 -18.57
N GLY A 568 26.31 -11.81 -17.28
CA GLY A 568 25.58 -12.46 -16.20
C GLY A 568 24.15 -11.92 -16.02
N PHE A 569 23.99 -10.59 -15.98
CA PHE A 569 22.66 -9.97 -15.88
C PHE A 569 21.81 -10.23 -17.12
N LYS A 570 22.36 -10.15 -18.34
CA LYS A 570 21.63 -10.46 -19.59
C LYS A 570 21.17 -11.92 -19.64
N GLN A 571 22.01 -12.86 -19.20
CA GLN A 571 21.66 -14.28 -19.15
C GLN A 571 20.51 -14.54 -18.15
N GLY A 572 20.55 -13.89 -16.99
CA GLY A 572 19.46 -13.93 -16.01
C GLY A 572 18.15 -13.36 -16.57
N GLN A 573 18.21 -12.22 -17.27
CA GLN A 573 17.03 -11.58 -17.86
C GLN A 573 16.36 -12.42 -18.97
N GLN A 574 17.14 -13.16 -19.76
CA GLN A 574 16.61 -14.05 -20.81
C GLN A 574 15.87 -15.26 -20.22
N GLN A 575 16.27 -15.74 -19.04
CA GLN A 575 15.64 -16.88 -18.37
C GLN A 575 14.37 -16.49 -17.58
N GLN A 576 14.25 -15.22 -17.16
CA GLN A 576 13.26 -14.78 -16.16
C GLN A 576 11.88 -14.41 -16.72
N GLY A 577 11.65 -14.40 -18.03
CA GLY A 577 10.32 -14.12 -18.61
C GLY A 577 9.74 -12.76 -18.17
N GLN A 578 8.42 -12.60 -18.30
CA GLN A 578 7.68 -11.45 -17.76
C GLN A 578 6.92 -11.85 -16.48
N GLY A 579 6.98 -10.99 -15.46
CA GLY A 579 6.30 -11.12 -14.18
C GLY A 579 7.17 -11.67 -13.05
N ILE A 580 6.58 -11.74 -11.85
CA ILE A 580 7.28 -12.14 -10.61
C ILE A 580 7.20 -13.65 -10.32
N VAL A 581 6.32 -14.36 -11.04
CA VAL A 581 6.11 -15.81 -10.89
C VAL A 581 6.55 -16.47 -12.19
N MET A 582 7.46 -17.43 -12.09
CA MET A 582 8.00 -18.14 -13.23
C MET A 582 7.91 -19.66 -13.02
N ARG A 583 7.77 -20.39 -14.11
CA ARG A 583 7.87 -21.85 -14.09
C ARG A 583 9.32 -22.26 -13.84
N ALA A 584 9.53 -23.30 -13.04
CA ALA A 584 10.87 -23.82 -12.75
C ALA A 584 10.93 -25.35 -12.83
N PRO A 585 12.11 -25.92 -13.13
CA PRO A 585 12.31 -27.38 -13.14
C PRO A 585 12.00 -28.00 -11.77
N ARG A 586 11.29 -29.14 -11.78
CA ARG A 586 10.89 -29.85 -10.55
C ARG A 586 12.07 -30.20 -9.65
N GLU A 587 13.21 -30.59 -10.22
CA GLU A 587 14.42 -30.94 -9.48
C GLU A 587 14.95 -29.73 -8.67
N GLN A 588 14.93 -28.53 -9.26
CA GLN A 588 15.33 -27.30 -8.57
C GLN A 588 14.34 -26.93 -7.46
N LEU A 589 13.03 -27.03 -7.74
CA LEU A 589 11.99 -26.77 -6.74
C LEU A 589 12.08 -27.74 -5.55
N GLN A 590 12.32 -29.03 -5.83
CA GLN A 590 12.53 -30.05 -4.79
C GLN A 590 13.77 -29.77 -3.96
N ALA A 591 14.89 -29.40 -4.57
CA ALA A 591 16.11 -29.04 -3.85
C ALA A 591 15.89 -27.83 -2.91
N LEU A 592 15.15 -26.82 -3.38
CA LEU A 592 14.78 -25.65 -2.56
C LEU A 592 13.84 -26.02 -1.41
N SER A 593 12.87 -26.91 -1.62
CA SER A 593 11.96 -27.38 -0.57
C SER A 593 12.61 -28.33 0.43
N GLN A 594 13.57 -29.17 0.02
CA GLN A 594 14.31 -30.06 0.93
C GLN A 594 15.26 -29.29 1.84
N ALA A 595 15.78 -28.16 1.38
CA ALA A 595 16.61 -27.26 2.18
C ALA A 595 15.81 -26.50 3.26
N ALA A 596 14.46 -26.57 3.24
CA ALA A 596 13.62 -26.02 4.28
C ALA A 596 13.74 -26.85 5.57
N SER A 597 14.44 -26.30 6.55
CA SER A 597 14.68 -26.99 7.83
C SER A 597 13.40 -27.12 8.65
N SER A 598 13.13 -28.33 9.13
CA SER A 598 12.40 -28.55 10.38
C SER A 598 13.17 -27.89 11.52
N ARG A 599 12.49 -27.10 12.36
CA ARG A 599 13.03 -26.30 13.49
C ARG A 599 14.34 -26.89 14.07
N ARG A 600 15.47 -26.22 13.88
CA ARG A 600 16.70 -26.57 14.61
C ARG A 600 16.44 -26.28 16.10
N ARG A 601 16.40 -27.34 16.93
CA ARG A 601 16.28 -27.21 18.39
C ARG A 601 17.40 -26.31 18.91
N GLY A 602 17.06 -25.12 19.41
CA GLY A 602 17.99 -24.24 20.11
C GLY A 602 17.99 -22.78 19.64
N ASP A 603 17.39 -22.48 18.50
CA ASP A 603 17.37 -21.10 17.99
C ASP A 603 16.20 -20.32 18.61
N ARG A 604 16.51 -19.43 19.57
CA ARG A 604 15.50 -18.65 20.32
C ARG A 604 14.93 -17.46 19.53
N GLN A 605 15.40 -17.23 18.29
CA GLN A 605 15.13 -16.00 17.54
C GLN A 605 14.21 -16.13 16.32
N SER A 606 13.83 -17.34 15.88
CA SER A 606 12.90 -17.48 14.75
C SER A 606 11.51 -17.90 15.19
N GLN A 607 10.54 -17.01 14.96
CA GLN A 607 9.12 -17.32 15.09
C GLN A 607 8.61 -17.76 13.73
N GLY A 608 8.81 -19.06 13.43
CA GLY A 608 8.32 -19.67 12.19
C GLY A 608 6.79 -19.61 12.05
N PRO A 609 6.22 -20.18 10.98
CA PRO A 609 4.78 -20.17 10.79
C PRO A 609 4.05 -20.92 11.92
N PHE A 610 2.83 -20.49 12.21
CA PHE A 610 1.88 -21.24 13.02
C PHE A 610 0.59 -21.44 12.23
N ASN A 611 -0.08 -22.58 12.44
CA ASN A 611 -1.33 -22.86 11.76
C ASN A 611 -2.51 -22.39 12.60
N LEU A 612 -3.38 -21.57 12.02
CA LEU A 612 -4.56 -21.02 12.70
C LEU A 612 -5.62 -22.09 12.96
N ARG A 613 -5.73 -23.11 12.09
CA ARG A 613 -6.73 -24.19 12.20
C ARG A 613 -6.33 -25.27 13.19
N GLN A 614 -5.05 -25.36 13.53
CA GLN A 614 -4.55 -26.24 14.58
C GLN A 614 -4.78 -25.65 15.98
N GLN A 615 -5.18 -24.36 16.08
CA GLN A 615 -5.57 -23.75 17.35
C GLN A 615 -6.94 -24.24 17.79
N ARG A 616 -7.22 -24.12 19.09
CA ARG A 616 -8.58 -24.33 19.60
C ARG A 616 -9.47 -23.15 19.19
N PRO A 617 -10.69 -23.39 18.69
CA PRO A 617 -11.63 -22.31 18.45
C PRO A 617 -11.88 -21.52 19.75
N VAL A 618 -11.87 -20.20 19.68
CA VAL A 618 -12.23 -19.33 20.81
C VAL A 618 -13.74 -19.41 21.08
N HIS A 619 -14.53 -19.52 20.02
CA HIS A 619 -15.97 -19.78 20.10
C HIS A 619 -16.34 -20.90 19.12
N SER A 620 -17.13 -21.86 19.55
CA SER A 620 -17.60 -22.93 18.67
C SER A 620 -18.88 -23.57 19.20
N ASN A 621 -19.75 -23.97 18.28
CA ASN A 621 -20.89 -24.84 18.53
C ASN A 621 -21.27 -25.60 17.24
N ASN A 622 -22.46 -26.18 17.17
CA ASN A 622 -22.95 -26.94 16.01
C ASN A 622 -23.21 -26.10 14.74
N TYR A 623 -23.18 -24.77 14.85
CA TYR A 623 -23.52 -23.83 13.77
C TYR A 623 -22.31 -23.05 13.24
N GLY A 624 -21.18 -23.10 13.92
CA GLY A 624 -19.97 -22.43 13.47
C GLY A 624 -18.79 -22.54 14.43
N GLN A 625 -17.65 -22.08 13.93
CA GLN A 625 -16.38 -22.05 14.64
C GLN A 625 -15.67 -20.72 14.38
N PHE A 626 -15.04 -20.17 15.40
CA PHE A 626 -14.24 -18.96 15.33
C PHE A 626 -12.86 -19.23 15.91
N PHE A 627 -11.83 -19.08 15.09
CA PHE A 627 -10.42 -19.18 15.45
C PHE A 627 -9.79 -17.79 15.44
N GLU A 628 -8.88 -17.51 16.37
CA GLU A 628 -8.17 -16.24 16.42
C GLU A 628 -6.78 -16.43 17.02
N ALA A 629 -5.77 -15.93 16.32
CA ALA A 629 -4.42 -15.76 16.82
C ALA A 629 -4.25 -14.30 17.21
N ARG A 630 -4.07 -14.06 18.50
CA ARG A 630 -3.98 -12.72 19.09
C ARG A 630 -2.53 -12.33 19.40
N PRO A 631 -2.19 -11.04 19.40
CA PRO A 631 -0.84 -10.59 19.74
C PRO A 631 -0.42 -10.97 21.18
N GLU A 632 -1.34 -11.15 22.12
CA GLU A 632 -1.03 -11.60 23.49
C GLU A 632 -0.47 -13.03 23.53
N GLU A 633 -0.89 -13.88 22.58
CA GLU A 633 -0.53 -15.30 22.52
C GLU A 633 0.60 -15.55 21.50
N PHE A 634 0.66 -14.74 20.45
CA PHE A 634 1.60 -14.86 19.34
C PHE A 634 2.50 -13.63 19.26
N ASN A 635 3.68 -13.70 19.87
CA ASN A 635 4.64 -12.60 19.92
C ASN A 635 4.99 -12.03 18.53
N GLN A 636 5.05 -12.89 17.50
CA GLN A 636 5.28 -12.48 16.11
C GLN A 636 4.21 -11.54 15.51
N LEU A 637 3.08 -11.31 16.19
CA LEU A 637 2.03 -10.38 15.75
C LEU A 637 1.98 -9.09 16.60
N GLN A 638 2.79 -8.99 17.66
CA GLN A 638 2.72 -7.89 18.63
C GLN A 638 3.16 -6.55 18.06
N ASP A 639 4.20 -6.56 17.22
CA ASP A 639 4.81 -5.37 16.63
C ASP A 639 3.86 -4.64 15.67
N MET A 640 3.07 -5.40 14.91
CA MET A 640 2.00 -4.87 14.05
C MET A 640 0.68 -4.59 14.80
N ASP A 641 0.59 -4.93 16.10
CA ASP A 641 -0.67 -4.87 16.88
C ASP A 641 -1.87 -5.48 16.12
N ALA A 642 -1.65 -6.66 15.55
CA ALA A 642 -2.61 -7.31 14.65
C ALA A 642 -3.02 -8.71 15.13
N SER A 643 -4.24 -9.13 14.83
CA SER A 643 -4.73 -10.50 14.99
C SER A 643 -5.11 -11.11 13.65
N VAL A 644 -5.04 -12.44 13.56
CA VAL A 644 -5.52 -13.20 12.40
C VAL A 644 -6.62 -14.14 12.87
N SER A 645 -7.76 -14.12 12.20
CA SER A 645 -8.94 -14.90 12.56
C SER A 645 -9.52 -15.67 11.39
N CYS A 646 -10.13 -16.82 11.67
CA CYS A 646 -10.88 -17.62 10.71
C CYS A 646 -12.28 -17.82 11.27
N ILE A 647 -13.30 -17.47 10.50
CA ILE A 647 -14.71 -17.64 10.85
C ILE A 647 -15.31 -18.66 9.91
N GLU A 648 -15.83 -19.74 10.46
CA GLU A 648 -16.55 -20.79 9.73
C GLU A 648 -18.00 -20.78 10.21
N ILE A 649 -18.93 -20.42 9.33
CA ILE A 649 -20.37 -20.39 9.61
C ILE A 649 -21.03 -21.44 8.74
N ASN A 650 -21.77 -22.37 9.35
CA ASN A 650 -22.46 -23.42 8.61
C ASN A 650 -23.59 -22.82 7.75
N GLN A 651 -23.98 -23.55 6.70
CA GLN A 651 -25.13 -23.17 5.86
C GLN A 651 -26.36 -22.84 6.72
N GLN A 652 -27.10 -21.78 6.35
CA GLN A 652 -28.28 -21.30 7.07
C GLN A 652 -28.05 -20.93 8.54
N ALA A 653 -26.80 -20.70 8.95
CA ALA A 653 -26.48 -20.17 10.28
C ALA A 653 -26.01 -18.72 10.21
N MET A 654 -25.96 -18.08 11.38
CA MET A 654 -25.42 -16.73 11.55
C MET A 654 -24.56 -16.66 12.79
N MET A 655 -23.52 -15.83 12.73
CA MET A 655 -22.87 -15.31 13.92
C MET A 655 -23.75 -14.18 14.49
N VAL A 656 -24.14 -14.31 15.75
CA VAL A 656 -25.08 -13.39 16.40
C VAL A 656 -24.51 -11.96 16.44
N PRO A 657 -25.38 -10.94 16.54
CA PRO A 657 -24.93 -9.55 16.62
C PRO A 657 -23.88 -9.36 17.71
N HIS A 658 -22.76 -8.76 17.35
CA HIS A 658 -21.64 -8.50 18.25
C HIS A 658 -20.87 -7.27 17.81
N PHE A 659 -20.01 -6.73 18.67
CA PHE A 659 -19.04 -5.70 18.28
C PHE A 659 -17.67 -6.00 18.89
N ASN A 660 -16.62 -5.49 18.24
CA ASN A 660 -15.25 -5.55 18.75
C ASN A 660 -14.97 -4.28 19.56
N SER A 661 -14.38 -4.41 20.76
CA SER A 661 -14.17 -3.28 21.66
C SER A 661 -13.16 -2.26 21.13
N LYS A 662 -12.12 -2.73 20.43
CA LYS A 662 -10.98 -1.90 20.01
C LYS A 662 -10.54 -2.19 18.57
N ALA A 663 -10.65 -3.44 18.12
CA ALA A 663 -10.05 -3.84 16.87
C ALA A 663 -10.96 -3.57 15.66
N THR A 664 -10.39 -2.93 14.63
CA THR A 664 -11.02 -2.87 13.31
C THR A 664 -10.70 -4.15 12.56
N HIS A 665 -11.73 -4.89 12.13
CA HIS A 665 -11.54 -6.14 11.41
C HIS A 665 -11.68 -5.93 9.90
N LEU A 666 -10.66 -6.34 9.16
CA LEU A 666 -10.71 -6.50 7.71
C LEU A 666 -11.06 -7.95 7.41
N ILE A 667 -12.32 -8.21 7.04
CA ILE A 667 -12.77 -9.56 6.72
C ILE A 667 -12.77 -9.80 5.20
N MET A 668 -12.32 -10.97 4.78
CA MET A 668 -12.31 -11.42 3.39
C MET A 668 -13.00 -12.77 3.29
N VAL A 669 -13.93 -12.92 2.36
CA VAL A 669 -14.58 -14.21 2.10
C VAL A 669 -13.63 -15.13 1.34
N VAL A 670 -13.31 -16.27 1.91
CA VAL A 670 -12.46 -17.30 1.29
C VAL A 670 -13.31 -18.30 0.50
N GLU A 671 -14.47 -18.67 1.04
CA GLU A 671 -15.43 -19.60 0.45
C GLU A 671 -16.87 -19.29 0.88
N GLY A 672 -17.83 -19.65 0.03
CA GLY A 672 -19.26 -19.46 0.27
C GLY A 672 -19.77 -18.05 -0.01
N ASN A 673 -21.02 -17.81 0.36
CA ASN A 673 -21.71 -16.53 0.22
C ASN A 673 -22.35 -16.15 1.56
N GLY A 674 -22.28 -14.86 1.89
CA GLY A 674 -22.76 -14.35 3.15
C GLY A 674 -23.46 -13.01 3.03
N LEU A 675 -24.25 -12.69 4.05
CA LEU A 675 -24.82 -11.37 4.25
C LEU A 675 -24.20 -10.75 5.50
N VAL A 676 -23.82 -9.48 5.40
CA VAL A 676 -23.40 -8.66 6.54
C VAL A 676 -24.42 -7.57 6.78
N GLU A 677 -24.85 -7.45 8.04
CA GLU A 677 -25.62 -6.31 8.53
C GLU A 677 -24.86 -5.64 9.66
N MET A 678 -24.62 -4.33 9.53
CA MET A 678 -23.86 -3.55 10.50
C MET A 678 -24.59 -2.25 10.83
N ALA A 679 -24.63 -1.89 12.11
CA ALA A 679 -25.11 -0.60 12.57
C ALA A 679 -23.96 0.42 12.56
N CYS A 680 -24.14 1.54 11.84
CA CYS A 680 -23.12 2.58 11.69
C CYS A 680 -23.66 3.96 12.11
N PRO A 681 -23.04 4.64 13.09
CA PRO A 681 -23.46 5.99 13.48
C PRO A 681 -22.94 7.09 12.53
N TYR A 682 -21.78 6.90 11.90
CA TYR A 682 -21.09 7.96 11.12
C TYR A 682 -21.74 8.27 9.76
N LEU A 683 -22.45 7.32 9.17
CA LEU A 683 -23.19 7.56 7.92
C LEU A 683 -24.52 8.30 8.16
N ALA A 684 -25.03 8.30 9.40
CA ALA A 684 -26.21 9.09 9.74
C ALA A 684 -25.90 10.60 9.69
N SER A 685 -24.74 11.01 10.23
CA SER A 685 -24.30 12.41 10.27
C SER A 685 -23.97 12.99 8.89
N GLN A 686 -23.39 12.20 7.98
CA GLN A 686 -23.06 12.68 6.61
C GLN A 686 -24.30 12.88 5.72
N SER A 687 -25.39 12.14 5.97
CA SER A 687 -26.63 12.31 5.20
C SER A 687 -27.38 13.62 5.50
N GLN A 688 -27.12 14.23 6.67
CA GLN A 688 -27.71 15.52 7.05
C GLN A 688 -27.04 16.72 6.39
N GLU A 689 -25.76 16.63 6.02
CA GLU A 689 -25.03 17.73 5.33
C GLU A 689 -25.47 17.90 3.86
N ILE A 690 -26.04 16.86 3.23
CA ILE A 690 -26.44 16.87 1.81
C ILE A 690 -27.88 17.37 1.62
N MET A 691 -28.75 17.24 2.63
CA MET A 691 -30.11 17.78 2.59
C MET A 691 -30.20 19.08 3.38
N GLY A 692 -29.72 20.18 2.80
CA GLY A 692 -29.60 21.52 3.39
C GLY A 692 -30.81 22.02 4.18
N GLN A 693 -30.96 21.54 5.42
CA GLN A 693 -31.89 22.03 6.41
C GLN A 693 -31.09 22.65 7.54
N GLN A 694 -31.43 23.91 7.78
CA GLN A 694 -30.90 24.86 8.73
C GLN A 694 -30.23 24.24 9.96
N GLU A 695 -29.03 24.75 10.25
CA GLU A 695 -28.36 24.70 11.55
C GLU A 695 -29.31 25.19 12.66
N GLN A 696 -30.08 24.28 13.24
CA GLN A 696 -30.60 24.44 14.57
C GLN A 696 -29.70 23.67 15.52
N GLN A 697 -29.17 24.43 16.47
CA GLN A 697 -28.23 24.04 17.51
C GLN A 697 -28.63 22.72 18.20
N GLY A 698 -27.78 21.70 18.07
CA GLY A 698 -27.84 20.44 18.80
C GLY A 698 -27.30 19.28 17.96
N GLU A 699 -26.17 18.67 18.34
CA GLU A 699 -25.72 17.42 17.74
C GLU A 699 -26.83 16.35 17.86
N PRO A 700 -27.31 15.74 16.77
CA PRO A 700 -28.16 14.57 16.86
C PRO A 700 -27.27 13.34 17.14
N SER A 701 -26.78 13.25 18.37
CA SER A 701 -26.08 12.08 18.91
C SER A 701 -27.09 10.95 19.11
N GLY A 702 -27.06 9.90 18.28
CA GLY A 702 -27.72 8.63 18.58
C GLY A 702 -28.40 7.88 17.43
N ARG A 703 -28.42 8.40 16.19
CA ARG A 703 -29.05 7.70 15.06
C ARG A 703 -28.08 6.74 14.39
N TYR A 704 -28.49 5.48 14.22
CA TYR A 704 -27.74 4.47 13.48
C TYR A 704 -28.31 4.30 12.07
N MET A 705 -27.42 4.12 11.09
CA MET A 705 -27.76 3.70 9.74
C MET A 705 -27.46 2.21 9.57
N LYS A 706 -28.40 1.49 8.93
CA LYS A 706 -28.20 0.08 8.55
C LYS A 706 -27.28 0.03 7.33
N VAL A 707 -26.10 -0.53 7.51
CA VAL A 707 -25.16 -0.87 6.44
C VAL A 707 -25.35 -2.35 6.12
N THR A 708 -25.59 -2.66 4.86
CA THR A 708 -25.82 -4.04 4.39
C THR A 708 -24.91 -4.33 3.20
N ALA A 709 -24.34 -5.53 3.15
CA ALA A 709 -23.56 -6.00 2.01
C ALA A 709 -23.78 -7.51 1.81
N GLN A 710 -23.96 -7.90 0.55
CA GLN A 710 -23.86 -9.30 0.15
C GLN A 710 -22.39 -9.58 -0.18
N LEU A 711 -21.80 -10.57 0.46
CA LEU A 711 -20.40 -10.93 0.28
C LEU A 711 -20.29 -12.26 -0.48
N SER A 712 -19.46 -12.25 -1.51
CA SER A 712 -19.06 -13.42 -2.29
C SER A 712 -17.56 -13.67 -2.14
N ARG A 713 -17.09 -14.83 -2.59
CA ARG A 713 -15.67 -15.20 -2.56
C ARG A 713 -14.75 -14.08 -3.08
N GLY A 714 -13.75 -13.71 -2.29
CA GLY A 714 -12.76 -12.68 -2.58
C GLY A 714 -13.18 -11.26 -2.18
N ASP A 715 -14.46 -11.05 -1.83
CA ASP A 715 -14.91 -9.75 -1.37
C ASP A 715 -14.37 -9.45 0.04
N VAL A 716 -14.13 -8.17 0.29
CA VAL A 716 -13.59 -7.64 1.53
C VAL A 716 -14.61 -6.70 2.16
N PHE A 717 -14.79 -6.81 3.48
CA PHE A 717 -15.62 -5.90 4.25
C PHE A 717 -14.87 -5.41 5.49
N VAL A 718 -15.00 -4.13 5.80
CA VAL A 718 -14.35 -3.50 6.96
C VAL A 718 -15.36 -3.33 8.07
N ILE A 719 -15.07 -3.90 9.24
CA ILE A 719 -15.88 -3.79 10.45
C ILE A 719 -15.10 -2.92 11.44
N PRO A 720 -15.42 -1.63 11.58
CA PRO A 720 -14.72 -0.77 12.52
C PRO A 720 -15.02 -1.15 13.97
N ALA A 721 -14.12 -0.77 14.87
CA ALA A 721 -14.32 -0.96 16.30
C ALA A 721 -15.64 -0.33 16.78
N GLY A 722 -16.29 -0.96 17.76
CA GLY A 722 -17.54 -0.49 18.36
C GLY A 722 -18.80 -0.68 17.51
N HIS A 723 -18.70 -1.11 16.25
CA HIS A 723 -19.87 -1.27 15.38
C HIS A 723 -20.54 -2.63 15.59
N PRO A 724 -21.82 -2.69 15.99
CA PRO A 724 -22.58 -3.93 16.01
C PRO A 724 -22.72 -4.51 14.62
N VAL A 725 -22.36 -5.78 14.46
CA VAL A 725 -22.39 -6.51 13.20
C VAL A 725 -22.95 -7.92 13.39
N ALA A 726 -23.69 -8.39 12.39
CA ALA A 726 -24.09 -9.78 12.25
C ALA A 726 -23.59 -10.33 10.91
N LEU A 727 -23.11 -11.58 10.92
CA LEU A 727 -22.63 -12.28 9.74
C LEU A 727 -23.53 -13.49 9.50
N VAL A 728 -24.10 -13.61 8.31
CA VAL A 728 -25.10 -14.63 8.00
C VAL A 728 -24.61 -15.47 6.83
N ALA A 729 -24.53 -16.78 6.99
CA ALA A 729 -24.32 -17.70 5.88
C ALA A 729 -25.65 -17.97 5.17
N GLN A 730 -25.63 -17.96 3.85
CA GLN A 730 -26.83 -18.16 3.03
C GLN A 730 -26.97 -19.64 2.62
N ASN A 731 -26.84 -19.91 1.33
CA ASN A 731 -27.09 -21.22 0.73
C ASN A 731 -25.93 -22.21 0.89
N GLN A 732 -24.78 -21.77 1.37
CA GLN A 732 -23.57 -22.57 1.54
C GLN A 732 -22.89 -22.16 2.85
N SER A 733 -22.05 -23.04 3.41
CA SER A 733 -21.18 -22.66 4.51
C SER A 733 -20.26 -21.52 4.08
N LEU A 734 -20.06 -20.57 4.98
CA LEU A 734 -19.30 -19.35 4.76
C LEU A 734 -17.98 -19.42 5.52
N ARG A 735 -16.86 -19.25 4.82
CA ARG A 735 -15.52 -19.16 5.42
C ARG A 735 -14.93 -17.78 5.19
N ILE A 736 -14.50 -17.15 6.27
CA ILE A 736 -13.98 -15.78 6.28
C ILE A 736 -12.61 -15.76 6.95
N LEU A 737 -11.64 -15.14 6.28
CA LEU A 737 -10.38 -14.72 6.89
C LEU A 737 -10.54 -13.30 7.43
N GLY A 738 -10.13 -13.05 8.66
CA GLY A 738 -10.17 -11.71 9.27
C GLY A 738 -8.80 -11.26 9.75
N PHE A 739 -8.39 -10.04 9.38
CA PHE A 739 -7.28 -9.34 10.02
C PHE A 739 -7.81 -8.31 11.01
N GLY A 740 -7.58 -8.51 12.30
CA GLY A 740 -7.91 -7.53 13.33
C GLY A 740 -6.76 -6.53 13.48
N LEU A 741 -7.02 -5.25 13.30
CA LEU A 741 -6.07 -4.16 13.50
C LEU A 741 -6.30 -3.53 14.87
N ASN A 742 -5.24 -3.10 15.56
CA ASN A 742 -5.31 -2.62 16.94
C ASN A 742 -5.83 -3.70 17.90
N ALA A 743 -5.34 -4.92 17.70
CA ALA A 743 -5.87 -6.14 18.28
C ALA A 743 -5.55 -6.33 19.78
N GLN A 744 -4.51 -5.67 20.30
CA GLN A 744 -4.13 -5.79 21.70
C GLN A 744 -5.28 -5.39 22.63
N ASN A 745 -5.64 -6.30 23.53
CA ASN A 745 -6.74 -6.23 24.49
C ASN A 745 -8.12 -6.07 23.84
N ASN A 746 -8.28 -6.46 22.57
CA ASN A 746 -9.58 -6.49 21.93
C ASN A 746 -10.48 -7.57 22.54
N LYS A 747 -11.73 -7.20 22.83
CA LYS A 747 -12.78 -8.11 23.28
C LYS A 747 -13.94 -8.08 22.31
N ARG A 748 -14.48 -9.26 22.00
CA ARG A 748 -15.74 -9.37 21.27
C ARG A 748 -16.87 -9.42 22.26
N ASN A 749 -17.83 -8.51 22.09
CA ASN A 749 -18.99 -8.39 22.97
C ASN A 749 -20.23 -8.82 22.19
N PHE A 750 -20.83 -9.93 22.60
CA PHE A 750 -22.04 -10.44 21.97
C PHE A 750 -23.27 -9.73 22.54
N LEU A 751 -24.25 -9.43 21.68
CA LEU A 751 -25.48 -8.72 22.02
C LEU A 751 -26.69 -9.66 22.12
N ALA A 752 -26.50 -10.93 21.75
CA ALA A 752 -27.49 -11.97 21.79
C ALA A 752 -26.81 -13.33 22.02
N GLY A 753 -27.60 -14.33 22.41
CA GLY A 753 -27.10 -15.64 22.79
C GLY A 753 -27.18 -15.88 24.29
N GLN A 754 -26.94 -17.12 24.69
CA GLN A 754 -27.05 -17.57 26.08
C GLN A 754 -25.81 -17.18 26.91
N GLU A 755 -24.62 -17.32 26.33
CA GLU A 755 -23.32 -17.02 26.94
C GLU A 755 -22.74 -15.74 26.35
N ASP A 756 -21.91 -15.04 27.13
CA ASP A 756 -21.19 -13.81 26.76
C ASP A 756 -22.05 -12.66 26.21
N ASN A 757 -23.37 -12.78 26.32
CA ASN A 757 -24.31 -11.73 25.99
C ASN A 757 -24.25 -10.63 27.06
N ILE A 758 -23.66 -9.49 26.72
CA ILE A 758 -23.43 -8.40 27.68
C ILE A 758 -24.73 -7.81 28.24
N ILE A 759 -25.85 -7.94 27.52
CA ILE A 759 -27.17 -7.48 27.99
C ILE A 759 -27.61 -8.33 29.19
N MET A 760 -27.27 -9.62 29.18
CA MET A 760 -27.57 -10.56 30.26
C MET A 760 -26.65 -10.37 31.49
N HIS A 761 -25.56 -9.62 31.35
CA HIS A 761 -24.68 -9.25 32.47
C HIS A 761 -25.11 -7.95 33.17
N MET A 762 -26.06 -7.19 32.60
CA MET A 762 -26.63 -6.02 33.29
C MET A 762 -27.43 -6.45 34.51
N ASP A 763 -27.41 -5.65 35.59
CA ASP A 763 -28.32 -5.85 36.72
C ASP A 763 -29.76 -5.92 36.25
N ARG A 764 -30.57 -6.76 36.92
CA ARG A 764 -31.96 -7.02 36.51
C ARG A 764 -32.77 -5.72 36.47
N GLU A 765 -32.62 -4.88 37.49
CA GLU A 765 -33.29 -3.59 37.61
C GLU A 765 -32.89 -2.66 36.47
N ALA A 766 -31.59 -2.57 36.14
CA ALA A 766 -31.10 -1.75 35.02
C ALA A 766 -31.66 -2.24 33.67
N ARG A 767 -31.72 -3.56 33.47
CA ARG A 767 -32.27 -4.16 32.25
C ARG A 767 -33.77 -3.90 32.12
N GLN A 768 -34.52 -4.02 33.22
CA GLN A 768 -35.95 -3.73 33.24
C GLN A 768 -36.25 -2.26 33.00
N LEU A 769 -35.43 -1.35 33.54
CA LEU A 769 -35.54 0.09 33.27
C LEU A 769 -35.21 0.42 31.80
N ALA A 770 -34.20 -0.25 31.22
CA ALA A 770 -33.75 0.03 29.85
C ALA A 770 -34.66 -0.56 28.76
N PHE A 771 -35.20 -1.77 28.97
CA PHE A 771 -35.91 -2.54 27.94
C PHE A 771 -37.35 -2.95 28.33
N GLY A 772 -37.76 -2.73 29.57
CA GLY A 772 -39.02 -3.23 30.12
C GLY A 772 -38.93 -4.68 30.63
N PRO A 773 -39.91 -5.12 31.46
CA PRO A 773 -39.88 -6.41 32.14
C PRO A 773 -40.06 -7.61 31.19
N GLU A 774 -40.78 -7.45 30.08
CA GLU A 774 -41.03 -8.53 29.11
C GLU A 774 -39.75 -8.93 28.35
N MET A 775 -38.83 -7.98 28.16
CA MET A 775 -37.58 -8.20 27.43
C MET A 775 -36.63 -9.15 28.16
N GLU A 776 -36.74 -9.27 29.49
CA GLU A 776 -35.97 -10.23 30.30
C GLU A 776 -36.23 -11.67 29.82
N GLN A 777 -37.49 -12.02 29.59
CA GLN A 777 -37.85 -13.33 29.05
C GLN A 777 -37.37 -13.48 27.61
N ILE A 778 -37.47 -12.43 26.78
CA ILE A 778 -37.09 -12.49 25.37
C ILE A 778 -35.59 -12.75 25.20
N PHE A 779 -34.72 -12.04 25.92
CA PHE A 779 -33.26 -12.25 25.83
C PHE A 779 -32.84 -13.67 26.22
N SER A 780 -33.58 -14.31 27.13
CA SER A 780 -33.33 -15.69 27.56
C SER A 780 -33.85 -16.77 26.60
N LYS A 781 -34.63 -16.42 25.56
CA LYS A 781 -35.21 -17.43 24.63
C LYS A 781 -34.16 -18.13 23.77
N GLN A 782 -33.10 -17.42 23.39
CA GLN A 782 -32.03 -17.98 22.57
C GLN A 782 -31.14 -18.90 23.43
N GLN A 783 -31.20 -20.21 23.19
CA GLN A 783 -30.46 -21.25 23.95
C GLN A 783 -29.09 -21.59 23.35
N GLN A 784 -28.67 -20.87 22.30
CA GLN A 784 -27.38 -21.09 21.65
C GLN A 784 -26.56 -19.81 21.74
N SER A 785 -25.23 -19.95 21.81
CA SER A 785 -24.28 -18.83 21.91
C SER A 785 -23.44 -18.71 20.65
N TYR A 786 -23.00 -17.50 20.32
CA TYR A 786 -22.07 -17.18 19.23
C TYR A 786 -22.63 -17.41 17.81
N PHE A 787 -23.04 -18.63 17.48
CA PHE A 787 -23.60 -19.02 16.19
C PHE A 787 -24.97 -19.67 16.37
N VAL A 788 -25.95 -19.29 15.54
CA VAL A 788 -27.34 -19.75 15.68
C VAL A 788 -27.95 -20.02 14.31
N PRO A 789 -28.95 -20.91 14.19
CA PRO A 789 -29.64 -21.12 12.93
C PRO A 789 -30.49 -19.91 12.56
N THR A 790 -30.56 -19.61 11.27
CA THR A 790 -31.43 -18.55 10.74
C THR A 790 -32.86 -19.08 10.59
N GLN A 791 -33.87 -18.24 10.89
CA GLN A 791 -35.28 -18.61 10.74
C GLN A 791 -35.80 -18.33 9.33
N GLN A 792 -35.21 -18.92 8.29
CA GLN A 792 -35.70 -18.79 6.91
C GLN A 792 -36.69 -19.91 6.51
N GLY A 793 -37.72 -20.13 7.33
CA GLY A 793 -38.77 -21.13 7.09
C GLY A 793 -40.21 -20.68 7.38
N ARG A 794 -40.46 -19.42 7.74
CA ARG A 794 -41.83 -18.90 7.93
C ARG A 794 -42.06 -17.63 7.11
N SER A 795 -42.88 -17.79 6.07
CA SER A 795 -43.53 -16.75 5.25
C SER A 795 -42.64 -15.87 4.37
N ARG A 796 -42.55 -16.28 3.09
CA ARG A 796 -42.22 -15.42 1.94
C ARG A 796 -43.44 -14.60 1.47
N ASN A 797 -44.39 -14.29 2.36
CA ASN A 797 -45.68 -13.71 1.99
C ASN A 797 -46.30 -12.76 3.04
N GLN A 798 -45.48 -11.97 3.73
CA GLN A 798 -45.96 -10.78 4.43
C GLN A 798 -44.98 -9.63 4.18
N HIS A 799 -45.53 -8.48 3.82
CA HIS A 799 -44.82 -7.21 3.62
C HIS A 799 -43.80 -6.96 4.75
N LEU A 800 -42.63 -6.44 4.34
CA LEU A 800 -41.50 -6.08 5.19
C LEU A 800 -41.90 -5.06 6.27
N SER A 801 -42.23 -5.54 7.46
CA SER A 801 -42.15 -4.75 8.71
C SER A 801 -40.73 -4.88 9.27
N SER A 802 -39.95 -3.82 9.16
CA SER A 802 -38.63 -3.68 9.79
C SER A 802 -38.79 -3.71 11.33
N ILE A 803 -37.80 -4.22 12.06
CA ILE A 803 -37.70 -4.13 13.54
C ILE A 803 -37.85 -2.69 14.07
N LEU A 804 -37.71 -1.67 13.20
CA LEU A 804 -37.99 -0.27 13.50
C LEU A 804 -39.47 0.02 13.85
N GLU A 805 -40.44 -0.78 13.42
CA GLU A 805 -41.84 -0.64 13.89
C GLU A 805 -42.03 -1.08 15.35
N PHE A 806 -41.18 -1.97 15.87
CA PHE A 806 -41.24 -2.44 17.26
C PHE A 806 -40.54 -1.51 18.26
N ALA A 807 -39.58 -0.70 17.80
CA ALA A 807 -38.83 0.23 18.64
C ALA A 807 -39.47 1.64 18.72
N GLY A 808 -40.59 1.89 18.04
CA GLY A 808 -41.35 3.13 18.16
C GLY A 808 -40.60 4.40 17.74
N VAL A 809 -39.67 4.32 16.79
CA VAL A 809 -38.97 5.48 16.24
C VAL A 809 -39.44 5.73 14.81
N ILE A 810 -40.61 6.38 14.71
CA ILE A 810 -40.96 7.26 13.58
C ILE A 810 -40.97 8.68 14.14
#